data_AF-A0A9E5EQG8-F1
#
_entry.id   AF-A0A9E5EQG8-F1
#
_cell.length_a   1.000
_cell.length_b   1.000
_cell.length_c   1.000
_cell.angle_alpha   90.00
_cell.angle_beta   90.00
_cell.angle_gamma   90.00
#
_symmetry.space_group_name_H-M   'P 1'
#
loop_
_entity.id
_entity.type
_entity.pdbx_description
1 polymer ?
#
loop_
_entity_poly.entity_id
_entity_poly.type
_entity_poly.pdbx_seq_one_letter_code
_entity_poly.pdbx_strand_id
1 'polypeptide(L)'
;MALDIQRPDPSSPAAIASAQFTMSRRGYSEDEVRDFLRQVSVEVSRLIERERFLQSELKALQSRGPMDMSAVDEATVTELLGAEAARVLSAAREAAQAMRDRAAESAENIVREASREAARVLEEATTEASRRRTDVTTEAEQEIELAKEQGREMVAEVRAYRERVLADLARRTDEARRELERLVQERDRLISAFERARSAASGVVGDLNAFDEAIRDAGIVPPLAPPDAPPPPRPTRDTDAQFFDVRKFEDQNADNTPDRGIVVEPEASTTTEASDSLNEGATSTTADGKTNDNDPVESPTDELVTAEPNSTVSAEPEPTAPTEPAATSESAATSKPAANPDEPMAEVVSLFDRRRKKDVSPTAPAVTPLHPAFERVEATPQAPNTSATPSTDPQGESRDAHDRVDELFQRLRASSSRRVATETTKDLAKSTPSEPTSSVVSTAPVMPKLNQSVFEHRAATITAVLDAMVRIAKRVLADDENAIITHVGGKRTSLSPDAVLHDLEQQSRRYADALREELTSIAVEAARTIQSARRADLRTSALDGVVEGVAHIIVSDLLRQLHERVRAALESHVDDRDAIIGEVRSTFKQARSETLTKVVTDVAHFAYARGVFTACDTAGKVCWVVDANGPACADAEDNALAGAIRHGEAFPTGQLHPLAHDGCRCLVIPADK
;
A
#
# COMPACT_ATOMS: atom_id res chain seq x y z
N MET A 1 23.36 55.61 32.70
CA MET A 1 24.48 55.76 31.76
C MET A 1 25.77 55.70 32.57
N ALA A 2 26.36 54.51 32.70
CA ALA A 2 27.69 54.35 33.25
C ALA A 2 28.68 54.58 32.09
N LEU A 3 29.52 55.59 32.20
CA LEU A 3 30.61 55.83 31.27
C LEU A 3 31.64 54.73 31.50
N ASP A 4 31.73 53.77 30.57
CA ASP A 4 32.86 52.85 30.48
C ASP A 4 34.12 53.69 30.23
N ILE A 5 34.84 54.01 31.30
CA ILE A 5 36.17 54.60 31.22
C ILE A 5 37.04 53.52 30.56
N GLN A 6 37.45 53.80 29.33
CA GLN A 6 38.31 52.94 28.53
C GLN A 6 39.49 52.47 29.39
N ARG A 7 39.62 51.15 29.58
CA ARG A 7 40.80 50.56 30.22
C ARG A 7 42.05 51.12 29.51
N PRO A 8 42.96 51.80 30.22
CA PRO A 8 44.15 52.35 29.60
C PRO A 8 44.98 51.22 28.99
N ASP A 9 45.42 51.40 27.75
CA ASP A 9 46.24 50.42 27.03
C ASP A 9 47.67 50.41 27.62
N PRO A 10 48.15 49.29 28.21
CA PRO A 10 49.49 49.19 28.79
C PRO A 10 50.61 49.16 27.73
N SER A 11 50.27 49.14 26.44
CA SER A 11 51.24 48.95 25.34
C SER A 11 51.96 50.23 24.92
N SER A 12 51.49 51.41 25.34
CA SER A 12 52.05 52.71 24.97
C SER A 12 52.54 53.50 26.19
N PRO A 13 53.79 53.99 26.21
CA PRO A 13 54.30 54.83 27.29
C PRO A 13 53.46 56.09 27.54
N ALA A 14 52.89 56.67 26.47
CA ALA A 14 52.02 57.84 26.57
C ALA A 14 50.67 57.48 27.23
N ALA A 15 50.13 56.30 26.95
CA ALA A 15 48.87 55.81 27.53
C ALA A 15 49.03 55.43 29.02
N ILE A 16 50.19 54.88 29.40
CA ILE A 16 50.55 54.65 30.82
C ILE A 16 50.64 55.98 31.56
N ALA A 17 51.24 57.01 30.96
CA ALA A 17 51.38 58.33 31.56
C ALA A 17 50.04 59.08 31.70
N SER A 18 49.07 58.85 30.81
CA SER A 18 47.74 59.46 30.84
C SER A 18 46.67 58.58 31.51
N ALA A 19 47.04 57.44 32.11
CA ALA A 19 46.10 56.52 32.73
C ALA A 19 45.37 57.19 33.91
N GLN A 20 44.04 57.13 33.90
CA GLN A 20 43.18 57.64 34.97
C GLN A 20 42.50 56.46 35.67
N PHE A 21 42.44 56.51 37.00
CA PHE A 21 41.85 55.45 37.83
C PHE A 21 40.67 56.00 38.62
N THR A 22 39.74 55.12 38.97
CA THR A 22 38.58 55.52 39.76
C THR A 22 38.98 55.90 41.19
N MET A 23 38.35 56.94 41.75
CA MET A 23 38.60 57.38 43.13
C MET A 23 37.60 56.72 44.08
N SER A 24 38.12 55.95 45.04
CA SER A 24 37.41 55.43 46.20
C SER A 24 37.37 56.46 47.35
N ARG A 25 36.58 56.18 48.40
CA ARG A 25 36.36 57.06 49.57
C ARG A 25 37.65 57.50 50.29
N ARG A 26 38.79 56.87 49.99
CA ARG A 26 40.11 57.15 50.58
C ARG A 26 41.25 57.19 49.56
N GLY A 27 40.99 57.66 48.33
CA GLY A 27 42.00 57.78 47.27
C GLY A 27 41.70 56.89 46.06
N TYR A 28 42.64 56.71 45.13
CA TYR A 28 42.45 55.82 43.97
C TYR A 28 42.15 54.36 44.37
N SER A 29 41.43 53.63 43.53
CA SER A 29 41.14 52.21 43.73
C SER A 29 42.42 51.38 43.66
N GLU A 30 42.82 50.76 44.79
CA GLU A 30 44.06 49.99 44.87
C GLU A 30 44.06 48.75 43.95
N ASP A 31 42.91 48.10 43.78
CA ASP A 31 42.80 46.89 42.97
C ASP A 31 42.91 47.21 41.47
N GLU A 32 42.28 48.30 41.01
CA GLU A 32 42.36 48.75 39.62
C GLU A 32 43.79 49.15 39.23
N VAL A 33 44.48 49.87 40.13
CA VAL A 33 45.88 50.24 39.95
C VAL A 33 46.78 49.00 39.95
N ARG A 34 46.55 48.04 40.85
CA ARG A 34 47.35 46.80 40.94
C ARG A 34 47.19 45.93 39.70
N ASP A 35 45.98 45.82 39.16
CA ASP A 35 45.71 45.07 37.94
C ASP A 35 46.34 45.74 36.71
N PHE A 36 46.28 47.08 36.62
CA PHE A 36 46.95 47.82 35.57
C PHE A 36 48.48 47.67 35.66
N LEU A 37 49.07 47.78 36.85
CA LEU A 37 50.50 47.55 37.04
C LEU A 37 50.93 46.12 36.71
N ARG A 38 50.07 45.11 36.94
CA ARG A 38 50.31 43.74 36.48
C ARG A 38 50.34 43.65 34.97
N GLN A 39 49.40 44.28 34.27
CA GLN A 39 49.38 44.31 32.81
C GLN A 39 50.61 45.03 32.23
N VAL A 40 51.00 46.18 32.80
CA VAL A 40 52.23 46.89 32.44
C VAL A 40 53.46 46.01 32.69
N SER A 41 53.51 45.26 33.79
CA SER A 41 54.64 44.35 34.07
C SER A 41 54.77 43.24 33.03
N VAL A 42 53.65 42.68 32.56
CA VAL A 42 53.63 41.65 31.51
C VAL A 42 54.14 42.22 30.19
N GLU A 43 53.68 43.42 29.80
CA GLU A 43 54.13 44.05 28.54
C GLU A 43 55.60 44.50 28.61
N VAL A 44 56.07 45.01 29.75
CA VAL A 44 57.49 45.34 29.94
C VAL A 44 58.35 44.07 29.87
N SER A 45 57.93 42.97 30.50
CA SER A 45 58.64 41.69 30.37
C SER A 45 58.70 41.19 28.93
N ARG A 46 57.59 41.27 28.19
CA ARG A 46 57.53 40.94 26.76
C ARG A 46 58.47 41.83 25.92
N LEU A 47 58.53 43.12 26.20
CA LEU A 47 59.42 44.06 25.51
C LEU A 47 60.90 43.77 25.80
N ILE A 48 61.25 43.45 27.05
CA ILE A 48 62.63 43.07 27.43
C ILE A 48 63.03 41.76 26.74
N GLU A 49 62.14 40.76 26.69
CA GLU A 49 62.38 39.51 25.98
C GLU A 49 62.57 39.74 24.48
N ARG A 50 61.75 40.60 23.89
CA ARG A 50 61.88 41.00 22.49
C ARG A 50 63.17 41.77 22.22
N GLU A 51 63.57 42.68 23.12
CA GLU A 51 64.84 43.39 22.99
C GLU A 51 66.02 42.42 23.07
N ARG A 52 66.00 41.48 24.01
CA ARG A 52 67.03 40.42 24.11
C ARG A 52 67.09 39.57 22.85
N PHE A 53 65.94 39.22 22.28
CA PHE A 53 65.85 38.51 21.01
C PHE A 53 66.42 39.33 19.85
N LEU A 54 66.06 40.61 19.73
CA LEU A 54 66.59 41.47 18.67
C LEU A 54 68.09 41.75 18.84
N GLN A 55 68.57 41.88 20.08
CA GLN A 55 69.99 42.02 20.37
C GLN A 55 70.76 40.73 20.09
N SER A 56 70.18 39.55 20.34
CA SER A 56 70.82 38.28 19.99
C SER A 56 70.84 38.07 18.48
N GLU A 57 69.79 38.48 17.77
CA GLU A 57 69.73 38.47 16.31
C GLU A 57 70.72 39.46 15.69
N LEU A 58 70.83 40.69 16.23
CA LEU A 58 71.85 41.65 15.82
C LEU A 58 73.26 41.14 16.07
N LYS A 59 73.52 40.51 17.22
CA LYS A 59 74.82 39.88 17.49
C LYS A 59 75.09 38.72 16.55
N ALA A 60 74.08 37.91 16.23
CA ALA A 60 74.21 36.83 15.25
C ALA A 60 74.55 37.39 13.86
N LEU A 61 73.85 38.44 13.41
CA LEU A 61 74.12 39.12 12.14
C LEU A 61 75.48 39.83 12.11
N GLN A 62 75.90 40.45 13.22
CA GLN A 62 77.23 41.07 13.34
C GLN A 62 78.35 40.02 13.40
N SER A 63 78.14 38.90 14.08
CA SER A 63 79.10 37.79 14.14
C SER A 63 79.26 37.07 12.81
N ARG A 64 78.24 37.15 11.95
CA ARG A 64 78.26 36.65 10.58
C ARG A 64 79.12 37.51 9.64
N GLY A 65 79.52 38.72 10.09
CA GLY A 65 80.35 39.65 9.34
C GLY A 65 79.70 40.18 8.05
N PRO A 66 80.20 41.28 7.45
CA PRO A 66 79.89 41.56 6.06
C PRO A 66 80.46 40.41 5.23
N MET A 67 79.60 39.51 4.76
CA MET A 67 79.99 38.48 3.81
C MET A 67 80.57 39.20 2.60
N ASP A 68 81.86 39.02 2.34
CA ASP A 68 82.50 39.54 1.14
C ASP A 68 81.96 38.75 -0.05
N MET A 69 80.86 39.24 -0.63
CA MET A 69 80.15 38.63 -1.75
C MET A 69 81.04 38.46 -2.99
N SER A 70 82.21 39.10 -3.01
CA SER A 70 83.20 38.96 -4.09
C SER A 70 84.10 37.72 -3.95
N ALA A 71 84.07 37.02 -2.81
CA ALA A 71 84.92 35.88 -2.50
C ALA A 71 84.17 34.53 -2.38
N VAL A 72 82.85 34.52 -2.59
CA VAL A 72 82.06 33.28 -2.52
C VAL A 72 82.08 32.61 -3.90
N ASP A 73 82.77 31.47 -3.99
CA ASP A 73 82.80 30.65 -5.20
C ASP A 73 81.40 30.10 -5.51
N GLU A 74 81.02 30.06 -6.78
CA GLU A 74 79.71 29.61 -7.25
C GLU A 74 79.42 28.18 -6.77
N ALA A 75 80.46 27.34 -6.70
CA ALA A 75 80.39 25.98 -6.14
C ALA A 75 79.94 25.97 -4.66
N THR A 76 80.53 26.81 -3.81
CA THR A 76 80.14 26.90 -2.38
C THR A 76 78.73 27.43 -2.17
N VAL A 77 78.25 28.34 -3.03
CA VAL A 77 76.85 28.80 -2.97
C VAL A 77 75.89 27.66 -3.28
N THR A 78 76.14 26.90 -4.35
CA THR A 78 75.27 25.77 -4.74
C THR A 78 75.23 24.67 -3.68
N GLU A 79 76.36 24.38 -3.03
CA GLU A 79 76.43 23.39 -1.95
C GLU A 79 75.63 23.83 -0.72
N LEU A 80 75.79 25.09 -0.27
CA LEU A 80 75.04 25.62 0.86
C LEU A 80 73.53 25.71 0.55
N LEU A 81 73.15 26.07 -0.67
CA LEU A 81 71.76 26.06 -1.11
C LEU A 81 71.17 24.65 -1.17
N GLY A 82 71.95 23.67 -1.65
CA GLY A 82 71.55 22.27 -1.65
C GLY A 82 71.38 21.70 -0.24
N ALA A 83 72.29 22.02 0.67
CA ALA A 83 72.22 21.62 2.08
C ALA A 83 71.03 22.27 2.80
N GLU A 84 70.74 23.55 2.53
CA GLU A 84 69.60 24.23 3.13
C GLU A 84 68.27 23.73 2.56
N ALA A 85 68.18 23.51 1.25
CA ALA A 85 67.01 22.92 0.61
C ALA A 85 66.72 21.51 1.14
N ALA A 86 67.76 20.68 1.35
CA ALA A 86 67.62 19.37 1.97
C ALA A 86 67.10 19.45 3.41
N ARG A 87 67.60 20.41 4.22
CA ARG A 87 67.12 20.64 5.59
C ARG A 87 65.65 21.09 5.61
N VAL A 88 65.26 22.02 4.74
CA VAL A 88 63.86 22.47 4.61
C VAL A 88 62.94 21.32 4.18
N LEU A 89 63.35 20.51 3.20
CA LEU A 89 62.57 19.35 2.77
C LEU A 89 62.43 18.29 3.88
N SER A 90 63.48 18.07 4.68
CA SER A 90 63.43 17.16 5.83
C SER A 90 62.45 17.67 6.89
N ALA A 91 62.55 18.95 7.27
CA ALA A 91 61.65 19.57 8.24
C ALA A 91 60.19 19.58 7.76
N ALA A 92 59.96 19.85 6.46
CA ALA A 92 58.64 19.79 5.86
C ALA A 92 58.06 18.35 5.88
N ARG A 93 58.88 17.33 5.61
CA ARG A 93 58.46 15.92 5.68
C ARG A 93 58.13 15.49 7.11
N GLU A 94 58.94 15.89 8.08
CA GLU A 94 58.71 15.61 9.50
C GLU A 94 57.43 16.28 10.01
N ALA A 95 57.23 17.56 9.67
CA ALA A 95 56.00 18.28 9.98
C ALA A 95 54.76 17.63 9.33
N ALA A 96 54.87 17.21 8.07
CA ALA A 96 53.80 16.50 7.37
C ALA A 96 53.52 15.12 7.98
N GLN A 97 54.52 14.42 8.51
CA GLN A 97 54.33 13.17 9.24
C GLN A 97 53.61 13.42 10.57
N ALA A 98 54.07 14.38 11.36
CA ALA A 98 53.44 14.73 12.64
C ALA A 98 52.00 15.22 12.47
N MET A 99 51.66 15.85 11.34
CA MET A 99 50.27 16.19 10.99
C MET A 99 49.44 14.95 10.68
N ARG A 100 49.99 13.99 9.94
CA ARG A 100 49.31 12.72 9.62
C ARG A 100 49.07 11.88 10.86
N ASP A 101 50.03 11.81 11.77
CA ASP A 101 49.90 11.03 13.01
C ASP A 101 48.83 11.65 13.93
N ARG A 102 48.80 12.98 14.09
CA ARG A 102 47.74 13.68 14.84
C ARG A 102 46.36 13.52 14.20
N ALA A 103 46.29 13.57 12.86
CA ALA A 103 45.04 13.36 12.15
C ALA A 103 44.53 11.92 12.37
N ALA A 104 45.42 10.92 12.30
CA ALA A 104 45.09 9.52 12.55
C ALA A 104 44.58 9.30 13.98
N GLU A 105 45.27 9.83 14.99
CA GLU A 105 44.84 9.74 16.39
C GLU A 105 43.48 10.43 16.62
N SER A 106 43.25 11.59 15.99
CA SER A 106 41.95 12.26 16.07
C SER A 106 40.83 11.44 15.42
N ALA A 107 41.11 10.80 14.28
CA ALA A 107 40.16 9.96 13.57
C ALA A 107 39.82 8.70 14.39
N GLU A 108 40.82 8.04 14.98
CA GLU A 108 40.62 6.90 15.87
C GLU A 108 39.77 7.27 17.09
N ASN A 109 40.03 8.44 17.68
CA ASN A 109 39.23 8.93 18.80
C ASN A 109 37.77 9.19 18.41
N ILE A 110 37.53 9.82 17.26
CA ILE A 110 36.18 10.06 16.73
C ILE A 110 35.46 8.73 16.46
N VAL A 111 36.13 7.75 15.84
CA VAL A 111 35.53 6.43 15.57
C VAL A 111 35.20 5.70 16.88
N ARG A 112 36.06 5.80 17.89
CA ARG A 112 35.83 5.20 19.20
C ARG A 112 34.68 5.87 19.95
N GLU A 113 34.53 7.19 19.84
CA GLU A 113 33.40 7.92 20.43
C GLU A 113 32.08 7.60 19.71
N ALA A 114 32.09 7.62 18.37
CA ALA A 114 30.94 7.28 17.56
C ALA A 114 30.47 5.83 17.79
N SER A 115 31.40 4.87 17.94
CA SER A 115 31.06 3.47 18.24
C SER A 115 30.48 3.27 19.64
N ARG A 116 30.96 4.02 20.65
CA ARG A 116 30.37 4.01 21.99
C ARG A 116 28.97 4.62 22.00
N GLU A 117 28.77 5.72 21.29
CA GLU A 117 27.46 6.35 21.21
C GLU A 117 26.48 5.47 20.44
N ALA A 118 26.91 4.84 19.34
CA ALA A 118 26.11 3.85 18.62
C ALA A 118 25.71 2.67 19.52
N ALA A 119 26.63 2.14 20.33
CA ALA A 119 26.32 1.08 21.29
C ALA A 119 25.30 1.52 22.35
N ARG A 120 25.44 2.75 22.87
CA ARG A 120 24.49 3.34 23.83
C ARG A 120 23.09 3.48 23.24
N VAL A 121 22.98 3.99 22.01
CA VAL A 121 21.70 4.14 21.30
C VAL A 121 21.07 2.78 21.02
N LEU A 122 21.85 1.75 20.67
CA LEU A 122 21.32 0.39 20.48
C LEU A 122 20.81 -0.21 21.79
N GLU A 123 21.51 -0.01 22.91
CA GLU A 123 21.06 -0.49 24.22
C GLU A 123 19.75 0.20 24.66
N GLU A 124 19.66 1.52 24.48
CA GLU A 124 18.43 2.27 24.75
C GLU A 124 17.27 1.80 23.86
N ALA A 125 17.51 1.66 22.55
CA ALA A 125 16.50 1.20 21.61
C ALA A 125 16.04 -0.24 21.90
N THR A 126 16.95 -1.13 22.30
CA THR A 126 16.60 -2.52 22.64
C THR A 126 15.82 -2.63 23.95
N THR A 127 16.17 -1.83 24.96
CA THR A 127 15.42 -1.77 26.22
C THR A 127 14.06 -1.10 26.07
N GLU A 128 13.93 -0.09 25.20
CA GLU A 128 12.64 0.49 24.88
C GLU A 128 11.77 -0.48 24.05
N ALA A 129 12.36 -1.16 23.07
CA ALA A 129 11.66 -2.18 22.29
C ALA A 129 11.18 -3.35 23.16
N SER A 130 11.96 -3.76 24.17
CA SER A 130 11.53 -4.82 25.10
C SER A 130 10.36 -4.35 25.97
N ARG A 131 10.39 -3.12 26.48
CA ARG A 131 9.25 -2.52 27.22
C ARG A 131 7.99 -2.44 26.38
N ARG A 132 8.09 -1.93 25.15
CA ARG A 132 6.93 -1.85 24.24
C ARG A 132 6.35 -3.23 23.94
N ARG A 133 7.21 -4.26 23.78
CA ARG A 133 6.74 -5.64 23.60
C ARG A 133 6.00 -6.15 24.83
N THR A 134 6.54 -5.92 26.03
CA THR A 134 5.87 -6.34 27.26
C THR A 134 4.52 -5.64 27.43
N ASP A 135 4.45 -4.34 27.18
CA ASP A 135 3.23 -3.55 27.30
C ASP A 135 2.15 -4.09 26.34
N VAL A 136 2.49 -4.27 25.06
CA VAL A 136 1.58 -4.83 24.05
C VAL A 136 1.14 -6.25 24.41
N THR A 137 2.03 -7.10 24.94
CA THR A 137 1.62 -8.45 25.38
C THR A 137 0.64 -8.39 26.54
N THR A 138 0.84 -7.49 27.51
CA THR A 138 -0.07 -7.35 28.65
C THR A 138 -1.43 -6.78 28.25
N GLU A 139 -1.46 -5.83 27.32
CA GLU A 139 -2.70 -5.28 26.77
C GLU A 139 -3.47 -6.36 25.99
N ALA A 140 -2.78 -7.14 25.14
CA ALA A 140 -3.38 -8.25 24.42
C ALA A 140 -3.95 -9.33 25.36
N GLU A 141 -3.23 -9.66 26.44
CA GLU A 141 -3.72 -10.58 27.46
C GLU A 141 -4.98 -10.05 28.16
N GLN A 142 -5.03 -8.76 28.49
CA GLN A 142 -6.21 -8.12 29.08
C GLN A 142 -7.42 -8.15 28.13
N GLU A 143 -7.21 -7.84 26.85
CA GLU A 143 -8.28 -7.91 25.85
C GLU A 143 -8.81 -9.34 25.66
N ILE A 144 -7.92 -10.34 25.67
CA ILE A 144 -8.31 -11.75 25.60
C ILE A 144 -9.12 -12.15 26.83
N GLU A 145 -8.73 -11.73 28.03
CA GLU A 145 -9.50 -12.03 29.25
C GLU A 145 -10.88 -11.36 29.24
N LEU A 146 -10.98 -10.10 28.79
CA LEU A 146 -12.28 -9.42 28.62
C LEU A 146 -13.17 -10.16 27.61
N ALA A 147 -12.62 -10.59 26.48
CA ALA A 147 -13.36 -11.36 25.48
C ALA A 147 -13.82 -12.72 26.02
N LYS A 148 -12.98 -13.40 26.83
CA LYS A 148 -13.36 -14.64 27.51
C LYS A 148 -14.49 -14.41 28.52
N GLU A 149 -14.45 -13.31 29.26
CA GLU A 149 -15.49 -12.95 30.22
C GLU A 149 -16.83 -12.71 29.51
N GLN A 150 -16.83 -11.91 28.44
CA GLN A 150 -18.01 -11.70 27.59
C GLN A 150 -18.54 -13.01 26.99
N GLY A 151 -17.65 -13.90 26.53
CA GLY A 151 -18.03 -15.22 26.03
C GLY A 151 -18.71 -16.07 27.11
N ARG A 152 -18.24 -16.02 28.36
CA ARG A 152 -18.87 -16.72 29.48
C ARG A 152 -20.23 -16.14 29.83
N GLU A 153 -20.37 -14.82 29.83
CA GLU A 153 -21.64 -14.12 30.08
C GLU A 153 -22.67 -14.49 29.01
N MET A 154 -22.31 -14.39 27.73
CA MET A 154 -23.19 -14.77 26.61
C MET A 154 -23.65 -16.24 26.72
N VAL A 155 -22.74 -17.17 27.06
CA VAL A 155 -23.11 -18.57 27.27
C VAL A 155 -24.04 -18.73 28.47
N ALA A 156 -23.83 -17.99 29.56
CA ALA A 156 -24.72 -18.00 30.71
C ALA A 156 -26.13 -17.48 30.34
N GLU A 157 -26.21 -16.39 29.57
CA GLU A 157 -27.47 -15.85 29.07
C GLU A 157 -28.21 -16.83 28.16
N VAL A 158 -27.52 -17.47 27.22
CA VAL A 158 -28.11 -18.47 26.33
C VAL A 158 -28.61 -19.68 27.12
N ARG A 159 -27.85 -20.14 28.13
CA ARG A 159 -28.30 -21.22 29.02
C ARG A 159 -29.56 -20.82 29.79
N ALA A 160 -29.60 -19.61 30.35
CA ALA A 160 -30.77 -19.10 31.05
C ALA A 160 -31.98 -18.90 30.11
N TYR A 161 -31.75 -18.52 28.85
CA TYR A 161 -32.80 -18.44 27.84
C TYR A 161 -33.34 -19.84 27.49
N ARG A 162 -32.44 -20.81 27.25
CA ARG A 162 -32.82 -22.21 27.01
C ARG A 162 -33.65 -22.77 28.16
N GLU A 163 -33.22 -22.54 29.40
CA GLU A 163 -33.95 -23.00 30.58
C GLU A 163 -35.36 -22.40 30.63
N ARG A 164 -35.50 -21.10 30.35
CA ARG A 164 -36.82 -20.44 30.25
C ARG A 164 -37.69 -21.03 29.16
N VAL A 165 -37.14 -21.29 27.97
CA VAL A 165 -37.88 -21.88 26.85
C VAL A 165 -38.32 -23.30 27.20
N LEU A 166 -37.44 -24.12 27.77
CA LEU A 166 -37.79 -25.48 28.20
C LEU A 166 -38.86 -25.49 29.28
N ALA A 167 -38.80 -24.55 30.23
CA ALA A 167 -39.84 -24.38 31.25
C ALA A 167 -41.20 -23.96 30.64
N ASP A 168 -41.19 -23.04 29.67
CA ASP A 168 -42.41 -22.62 28.96
C ASP A 168 -43.02 -23.77 28.15
N LEU A 169 -42.18 -24.54 27.45
CA LEU A 169 -42.62 -25.72 26.70
C LEU A 169 -43.20 -26.78 27.65
N ALA A 170 -42.53 -27.08 28.75
CA ALA A 170 -43.04 -28.01 29.76
C ALA A 170 -44.43 -27.57 30.27
N ARG A 171 -44.58 -26.27 30.60
CA ARG A 171 -45.87 -25.71 31.03
C ARG A 171 -46.96 -25.90 29.98
N ARG A 172 -46.70 -25.59 28.71
CA ARG A 172 -47.66 -25.77 27.61
C ARG A 172 -48.01 -27.23 27.39
N THR A 173 -47.03 -28.14 27.51
CA THR A 173 -47.31 -29.58 27.38
C THR A 173 -48.20 -30.08 28.51
N ASP A 174 -48.01 -29.60 29.74
CA ASP A 174 -48.88 -29.96 30.87
C ASP A 174 -50.27 -29.36 30.73
N GLU A 175 -50.41 -28.13 30.23
CA GLU A 175 -51.70 -27.53 29.88
C GLU A 175 -52.43 -28.33 28.80
N ALA A 176 -51.73 -28.70 27.72
CA ALA A 176 -52.30 -29.53 26.65
C ALA A 176 -52.72 -30.93 27.16
N ARG A 177 -51.92 -31.54 28.05
CA ARG A 177 -52.27 -32.82 28.69
C ARG A 177 -53.53 -32.71 29.54
N ARG A 178 -53.67 -31.65 30.34
CA ARG A 178 -54.88 -31.41 31.15
C ARG A 178 -56.13 -31.24 30.26
N GLU A 179 -55.99 -30.56 29.13
CA GLU A 179 -57.10 -30.42 28.18
C GLU A 179 -57.47 -31.75 27.52
N LEU A 180 -56.48 -32.57 27.14
CA LEU A 180 -56.74 -33.93 26.65
C LEU A 180 -57.44 -34.80 27.69
N GLU A 181 -57.01 -34.76 28.95
CA GLU A 181 -57.66 -35.47 30.05
C GLU A 181 -59.11 -35.02 30.22
N ARG A 182 -59.36 -33.71 30.13
CA ARG A 182 -60.72 -33.16 30.15
C ARG A 182 -61.56 -33.69 28.98
N LEU A 183 -61.05 -33.64 27.76
CA LEU A 183 -61.75 -34.14 26.57
C LEU A 183 -62.03 -35.65 26.67
N VAL A 184 -61.13 -36.44 27.23
CA VAL A 184 -61.33 -37.87 27.49
C VAL A 184 -62.46 -38.07 28.50
N GLN A 185 -62.52 -37.30 29.59
CA GLN A 185 -63.62 -37.36 30.55
C GLN A 185 -64.96 -36.96 29.91
N GLU A 186 -64.97 -35.92 29.07
CA GLU A 186 -66.16 -35.50 28.32
C GLU A 186 -66.62 -36.60 27.34
N ARG A 187 -65.69 -37.23 26.62
CA ARG A 187 -65.96 -38.40 25.77
C ARG A 187 -66.56 -39.55 26.57
N ASP A 188 -65.99 -39.92 27.70
CA ASP A 188 -66.47 -41.04 28.52
C ASP A 188 -67.86 -40.76 29.11
N ARG A 189 -68.14 -39.49 29.47
CA ARG A 189 -69.49 -39.05 29.83
C ARG A 189 -70.48 -39.20 28.68
N LEU A 190 -70.10 -38.84 27.46
CA LEU A 190 -70.93 -39.01 26.27
C LEU A 190 -71.18 -40.49 25.97
N ILE A 191 -70.15 -41.33 25.99
CA ILE A 191 -70.28 -42.79 25.82
C ILE A 191 -71.27 -43.36 26.84
N SER A 192 -71.11 -43.00 28.12
CA SER A 192 -72.01 -43.44 29.18
C SER A 192 -73.46 -42.96 28.97
N ALA A 193 -73.66 -41.75 28.41
CA ALA A 193 -74.99 -41.24 28.08
C ALA A 193 -75.62 -42.01 26.90
N PHE A 194 -74.84 -42.32 25.86
CA PHE A 194 -75.29 -43.16 24.75
C PHE A 194 -75.61 -44.59 25.17
N GLU A 195 -74.81 -45.19 26.06
CA GLU A 195 -75.09 -46.53 26.62
C GLU A 195 -76.39 -46.57 27.42
N ARG A 196 -76.66 -45.52 28.22
CA ARG A 196 -77.95 -45.38 28.92
C ARG A 196 -79.12 -45.20 27.95
N ALA A 197 -78.97 -44.36 26.93
CA ALA A 197 -80.00 -44.18 25.91
C ALA A 197 -80.26 -45.48 25.13
N ARG A 198 -79.20 -46.24 24.79
CA ARG A 198 -79.31 -47.56 24.16
C ARG A 198 -80.03 -48.55 25.06
N SER A 199 -79.70 -48.59 26.35
CA SER A 199 -80.36 -49.49 27.31
C SER A 199 -81.84 -49.14 27.48
N ALA A 200 -82.18 -47.85 27.54
CA ALA A 200 -83.57 -47.38 27.57
C ALA A 200 -84.33 -47.75 26.28
N ALA A 201 -83.73 -47.55 25.10
CA ALA A 201 -84.32 -47.94 23.83
C ALA A 201 -84.51 -49.46 23.73
N SER A 202 -83.54 -50.25 24.18
CA SER A 202 -83.66 -51.72 24.25
C SER A 202 -84.78 -52.16 25.21
N GLY A 203 -84.98 -51.44 26.31
CA GLY A 203 -86.11 -51.63 27.23
C GLY A 203 -87.45 -51.41 26.53
N VAL A 204 -87.61 -50.29 25.82
CA VAL A 204 -88.83 -49.98 25.04
C VAL A 204 -89.10 -51.05 23.97
N VAL A 205 -88.08 -51.53 23.27
CA VAL A 205 -88.25 -52.64 22.30
C VAL A 205 -88.67 -53.93 23.01
N GLY A 206 -88.13 -54.21 24.19
CA GLY A 206 -88.57 -55.33 25.04
C GLY A 206 -90.05 -55.21 25.41
N ASP A 207 -90.48 -54.02 25.86
CA ASP A 207 -91.87 -53.75 26.22
C ASP A 207 -92.82 -53.88 25.02
N LEU A 208 -92.42 -53.40 23.83
CA LEU A 208 -93.18 -53.58 22.59
C LEU A 208 -93.30 -55.05 22.20
N ASN A 209 -92.22 -55.84 22.32
CA ASN A 209 -92.27 -57.27 22.05
C ASN A 209 -93.18 -58.00 23.05
N ALA A 210 -93.15 -57.63 24.33
CA ALA A 210 -94.05 -58.17 25.35
C ALA A 210 -95.52 -57.78 25.09
N PHE A 211 -95.77 -56.56 24.61
CA PHE A 211 -97.08 -56.10 24.17
C PHE A 211 -97.59 -56.88 22.94
N ASP A 212 -96.73 -57.11 21.94
CA ASP A 212 -97.07 -57.94 20.77
C ASP A 212 -97.37 -59.39 21.18
N GLU A 213 -96.64 -59.95 22.14
CA GLU A 213 -96.94 -61.28 22.70
C GLU A 213 -98.27 -61.28 23.47
N ALA A 214 -98.56 -60.24 24.26
CA ALA A 214 -99.85 -60.10 24.92
C ALA A 214 -101.02 -59.93 23.93
N ILE A 215 -100.81 -59.24 22.79
CA ILE A 215 -101.78 -59.17 21.68
C ILE A 215 -102.01 -60.55 21.08
N ARG A 216 -100.94 -61.33 20.85
CA ARG A 216 -101.02 -62.71 20.35
C ARG A 216 -101.80 -63.61 21.32
N ASP A 217 -101.50 -63.54 22.62
CA ASP A 217 -102.18 -64.33 23.67
C ASP A 217 -103.65 -63.92 23.86
N ALA A 218 -104.00 -62.66 23.62
CA ALA A 218 -105.38 -62.16 23.66
C ALA A 218 -106.21 -62.57 22.43
N GLY A 219 -105.63 -63.29 21.46
CA GLY A 219 -106.33 -63.73 20.24
C GLY A 219 -106.68 -62.59 19.27
N ILE A 220 -106.08 -61.42 19.45
CA ILE A 220 -106.28 -60.27 18.57
C ILE A 220 -105.29 -60.40 17.41
N VAL A 221 -105.73 -61.06 16.34
CA VAL A 221 -104.98 -61.11 15.08
C VAL A 221 -105.09 -59.73 14.41
N PRO A 222 -103.98 -58.98 14.24
CA PRO A 222 -104.00 -57.79 13.39
C PRO A 222 -104.48 -58.22 11.99
N PRO A 223 -105.33 -57.45 11.30
CA PRO A 223 -105.86 -57.87 10.01
C PRO A 223 -104.72 -58.18 9.04
N LEU A 224 -104.57 -59.47 8.73
CA LEU A 224 -103.72 -59.95 7.66
C LEU A 224 -104.20 -59.25 6.38
N ALA A 225 -103.28 -58.57 5.70
CA ALA A 225 -103.55 -57.93 4.43
C ALA A 225 -104.22 -58.94 3.46
N PRO A 226 -105.26 -58.53 2.70
CA PRO A 226 -105.95 -59.41 1.76
C PRO A 226 -104.99 -60.02 0.73
N PRO A 227 -105.23 -61.25 0.24
CA PRO A 227 -104.34 -61.98 -0.66
C PRO A 227 -104.14 -61.38 -2.07
N ASP A 228 -104.69 -60.20 -2.37
CA ASP A 228 -104.54 -59.49 -3.66
C ASP A 228 -103.87 -58.09 -3.53
N ALA A 229 -103.14 -57.84 -2.45
CA ALA A 229 -102.37 -56.60 -2.33
C ALA A 229 -101.11 -56.64 -3.25
N PRO A 230 -100.88 -55.64 -4.13
CA PRO A 230 -99.65 -55.56 -4.91
C PRO A 230 -98.42 -55.46 -3.98
N PRO A 231 -97.25 -55.97 -4.40
CA PRO A 231 -96.06 -55.97 -3.56
C PRO A 231 -95.74 -54.54 -3.09
N PRO A 232 -95.31 -54.35 -1.83
CA PRO A 232 -94.96 -53.02 -1.34
C PRO A 232 -93.86 -52.43 -2.23
N PRO A 233 -93.90 -51.13 -2.53
CA PRO A 233 -92.83 -50.48 -3.26
C PRO A 233 -91.51 -50.73 -2.52
N ARG A 234 -90.48 -51.16 -3.27
CA ARG A 234 -89.11 -51.18 -2.74
C ARG A 234 -88.85 -49.82 -2.09
N PRO A 235 -88.38 -49.75 -0.83
CA PRO A 235 -87.92 -48.48 -0.30
C PRO A 235 -86.74 -48.05 -1.17
N THR A 236 -86.97 -47.08 -2.05
CA THR A 236 -85.90 -46.20 -2.50
C THR A 236 -85.45 -45.47 -1.24
N ARG A 237 -84.31 -45.89 -0.67
CA ARG A 237 -83.61 -45.05 0.28
C ARG A 237 -83.19 -43.80 -0.49
N ASP A 238 -84.02 -42.77 -0.43
CA ASP A 238 -83.54 -41.40 -0.41
C ASP A 238 -83.05 -41.15 1.02
N THR A 239 -81.97 -41.85 1.41
CA THR A 239 -81.23 -41.45 2.60
C THR A 239 -80.04 -40.66 2.11
N ASP A 240 -80.20 -39.35 2.14
CA ASP A 240 -79.11 -38.36 2.18
C ASP A 240 -78.36 -38.44 3.54
N ALA A 241 -78.28 -39.64 4.12
CA ALA A 241 -77.39 -39.94 5.21
C ALA A 241 -76.03 -40.21 4.57
N GLN A 242 -75.21 -39.17 4.54
CA GLN A 242 -73.79 -39.29 4.29
C GLN A 242 -73.26 -40.41 5.19
N PHE A 243 -72.96 -41.55 4.58
CA PHE A 243 -72.05 -42.50 5.20
C PHE A 243 -70.79 -41.70 5.52
N PHE A 244 -70.45 -41.62 6.81
CA PHE A 244 -69.25 -40.94 7.25
C PHE A 244 -68.04 -41.77 6.78
N ASP A 245 -67.61 -41.51 5.55
CA ASP A 245 -66.43 -42.12 4.96
C ASP A 245 -65.21 -41.38 5.49
N VAL A 246 -64.57 -41.96 6.50
CA VAL A 246 -63.37 -41.43 7.19
C VAL A 246 -62.20 -41.20 6.22
N ARG A 247 -62.28 -41.66 4.97
CA ARG A 247 -61.25 -41.50 3.94
C ARG A 247 -61.47 -40.34 2.98
N LYS A 248 -62.50 -39.51 3.16
CA LYS A 248 -62.85 -38.41 2.24
C LYS A 248 -62.68 -36.99 2.77
N PHE A 249 -61.95 -36.80 3.86
CA PHE A 249 -61.39 -35.51 4.22
C PHE A 249 -59.90 -35.48 3.80
N GLU A 250 -59.66 -35.15 2.54
CA GLU A 250 -58.41 -34.52 2.14
C GLU A 250 -58.65 -33.00 2.24
N ASP A 251 -57.82 -32.33 3.05
CA ASP A 251 -57.93 -30.90 3.36
C ASP A 251 -57.91 -30.03 2.08
N GLN A 252 -59.03 -29.38 1.77
CA GLN A 252 -59.13 -28.35 0.72
C GLN A 252 -58.62 -26.97 1.19
N ASN A 253 -57.53 -26.93 1.95
CA ASN A 253 -56.86 -25.67 2.32
C ASN A 253 -55.33 -25.79 2.25
N ALA A 254 -54.83 -26.50 1.25
CA ALA A 254 -53.42 -26.46 0.85
C ALA A 254 -53.24 -25.57 -0.39
N ASP A 255 -53.65 -24.30 -0.30
CA ASP A 255 -53.16 -23.24 -1.20
C ASP A 255 -53.56 -21.86 -0.66
N ASN A 256 -52.79 -21.38 0.31
CA ASN A 256 -52.54 -19.94 0.47
C ASN A 256 -51.36 -19.72 1.43
N THR A 257 -50.16 -19.77 0.87
CA THR A 257 -48.99 -19.11 1.46
C THR A 257 -48.95 -17.68 0.92
N PRO A 258 -48.65 -16.69 1.79
CA PRO A 258 -47.42 -15.97 1.51
C PRO A 258 -46.55 -15.70 2.75
N ASP A 259 -45.28 -16.09 2.58
CA ASP A 259 -44.06 -15.37 2.95
C ASP A 259 -43.80 -15.01 4.43
N ARG A 260 -42.93 -15.79 5.10
CA ARG A 260 -41.55 -15.37 5.42
C ARG A 260 -40.84 -16.37 6.36
N GLY A 261 -39.67 -16.85 5.92
CA GLY A 261 -38.46 -16.84 6.74
C GLY A 261 -38.15 -18.00 7.69
N ILE A 262 -37.17 -18.81 7.23
CA ILE A 262 -36.06 -19.40 8.01
C ILE A 262 -36.32 -20.77 8.68
N VAL A 263 -35.52 -21.71 8.18
CA VAL A 263 -35.37 -23.12 8.53
C VAL A 263 -34.54 -23.28 9.80
N VAL A 264 -35.05 -24.04 10.77
CA VAL A 264 -34.24 -24.90 11.65
C VAL A 264 -35.11 -26.11 12.01
N GLU A 265 -34.78 -27.30 11.50
CA GLU A 265 -35.26 -28.56 12.10
C GLU A 265 -34.15 -29.19 12.96
N PRO A 266 -34.50 -29.70 14.16
CA PRO A 266 -33.59 -30.31 15.11
C PRO A 266 -33.62 -31.84 15.09
N GLU A 267 -32.50 -32.44 15.49
CA GLU A 267 -32.39 -33.87 15.80
C GLU A 267 -33.17 -34.26 17.07
N ALA A 268 -33.77 -35.46 17.04
CA ALA A 268 -34.38 -36.12 18.19
C ALA A 268 -33.46 -37.23 18.73
N SER A 269 -33.35 -37.25 20.06
CA SER A 269 -32.64 -38.19 20.92
C SER A 269 -33.33 -39.56 21.04
N THR A 270 -32.59 -40.58 21.49
CA THR A 270 -33.10 -41.63 22.41
C THR A 270 -31.94 -42.23 23.23
N THR A 271 -31.91 -42.01 24.56
CA THR A 271 -32.20 -42.95 25.70
C THR A 271 -30.97 -43.74 26.20
N THR A 272 -30.40 -43.40 27.39
CA THR A 272 -30.50 -44.10 28.73
C THR A 272 -29.93 -45.53 28.74
N GLU A 273 -29.13 -46.04 29.69
CA GLU A 273 -28.81 -45.70 31.08
C GLU A 273 -27.59 -46.54 31.57
N ALA A 274 -26.84 -46.01 32.54
CA ALA A 274 -26.16 -46.66 33.68
C ALA A 274 -25.18 -47.87 33.54
N SER A 275 -24.00 -47.71 34.17
CA SER A 275 -23.38 -48.59 35.21
C SER A 275 -21.90 -48.97 34.98
N ASP A 276 -21.04 -48.39 35.83
CA ASP A 276 -20.08 -49.03 36.76
C ASP A 276 -18.99 -50.05 36.32
N SER A 277 -17.77 -49.72 36.74
CA SER A 277 -16.68 -50.55 37.28
C SER A 277 -15.86 -51.60 36.47
N LEU A 278 -14.54 -51.33 36.48
CA LEU A 278 -13.42 -52.20 36.88
C LEU A 278 -13.04 -53.47 36.09
N ASN A 279 -11.82 -53.36 35.55
CA ASN A 279 -10.64 -54.20 35.80
C ASN A 279 -10.46 -55.62 35.19
N GLU A 280 -9.24 -55.79 34.67
CA GLU A 280 -8.40 -56.99 34.58
C GLU A 280 -8.80 -58.21 33.73
N GLY A 281 -7.90 -58.54 32.79
CA GLY A 281 -7.25 -59.85 32.81
C GLY A 281 -7.25 -60.68 31.52
N ALA A 282 -6.06 -61.24 31.23
CA ALA A 282 -5.75 -62.40 30.40
C ALA A 282 -5.62 -62.18 28.88
N THR A 283 -4.42 -61.93 28.35
CA THR A 283 -3.29 -62.87 28.09
C THR A 283 -3.55 -63.84 26.95
N SER A 284 -2.64 -63.82 25.95
CA SER A 284 -2.23 -64.91 25.03
C SER A 284 -2.07 -64.34 23.61
N THR A 285 -1.05 -64.59 22.79
CA THR A 285 0.23 -65.33 22.79
C THR A 285 0.81 -65.05 21.40
N THR A 286 2.13 -64.93 21.26
CA THR A 286 3.02 -65.27 20.10
C THR A 286 4.32 -64.46 20.26
N ALA A 287 5.50 -65.01 20.60
CA ALA A 287 6.32 -66.06 19.98
C ALA A 287 6.56 -65.77 18.48
N ASP A 288 7.76 -65.70 17.92
CA ASP A 288 9.15 -65.91 18.38
C ASP A 288 10.07 -65.54 17.17
N GLY A 289 11.37 -65.33 17.42
CA GLY A 289 12.43 -65.43 16.39
C GLY A 289 13.25 -64.17 16.10
N LYS A 290 14.41 -63.95 16.76
CA LYS A 290 15.81 -64.30 16.34
C LYS A 290 16.29 -63.52 15.10
N THR A 291 17.44 -62.83 15.08
CA THR A 291 18.82 -63.14 15.52
C THR A 291 19.63 -61.83 15.74
N ASN A 292 20.44 -61.67 16.80
CA ASN A 292 21.93 -61.84 16.88
C ASN A 292 22.71 -61.11 15.76
N ASP A 293 23.72 -60.27 15.99
CA ASP A 293 25.01 -60.57 16.65
C ASP A 293 25.87 -59.30 16.89
N ASN A 294 26.64 -59.32 17.98
CA ASN A 294 28.05 -58.89 18.19
C ASN A 294 28.60 -57.54 17.67
N ASP A 295 29.58 -56.90 18.30
CA ASP A 295 30.18 -56.80 19.65
C ASP A 295 31.33 -55.75 19.46
N PRO A 296 31.93 -55.21 20.54
CA PRO A 296 32.62 -53.91 20.60
C PRO A 296 34.15 -54.04 20.56
N VAL A 297 34.88 -52.91 20.69
CA VAL A 297 36.26 -52.74 21.23
C VAL A 297 36.74 -51.32 20.87
N GLU A 298 37.52 -50.55 21.62
CA GLU A 298 37.87 -50.40 23.05
C GLU A 298 38.78 -49.14 23.07
N SER A 299 38.70 -48.36 24.16
CA SER A 299 39.57 -47.22 24.53
C SER A 299 41.08 -47.57 24.53
N PRO A 300 42.07 -46.63 24.57
CA PRO A 300 42.24 -45.61 25.63
C PRO A 300 42.86 -44.27 25.11
N THR A 301 42.97 -43.16 25.83
CA THR A 301 43.65 -42.90 27.11
C THR A 301 43.25 -41.54 27.70
N ASP A 302 43.14 -41.52 29.02
CA ASP A 302 43.15 -40.36 29.93
C ASP A 302 44.38 -39.46 29.77
N GLU A 303 44.18 -38.15 29.87
CA GLU A 303 44.59 -37.29 31.01
C GLU A 303 44.37 -35.83 30.62
N LEU A 304 44.07 -34.85 31.47
CA LEU A 304 43.42 -34.70 32.77
C LEU A 304 43.47 -33.16 32.96
N VAL A 305 42.52 -32.59 33.72
CA VAL A 305 42.62 -31.26 34.40
C VAL A 305 42.41 -30.03 33.50
N THR A 306 41.46 -29.11 33.68
CA THR A 306 40.45 -28.85 34.73
C THR A 306 39.46 -27.78 34.24
N ALA A 307 38.20 -27.94 34.67
CA ALA A 307 37.25 -26.92 35.12
C ALA A 307 36.68 -25.89 34.12
N GLU A 308 35.52 -26.27 33.53
CA GLU A 308 34.17 -25.71 33.76
C GLU A 308 33.93 -24.20 34.01
N PRO A 309 32.71 -23.67 33.74
CA PRO A 309 31.91 -23.87 32.53
C PRO A 309 31.23 -22.57 32.03
N ASN A 310 30.90 -22.59 30.73
CA ASN A 310 30.09 -21.61 30.03
C ASN A 310 28.66 -22.19 29.91
N SER A 311 27.60 -21.42 30.22
CA SER A 311 26.19 -21.77 29.91
C SER A 311 25.79 -21.05 28.61
N THR A 312 25.86 -21.75 27.47
CA THR A 312 24.78 -22.47 26.74
C THR A 312 23.89 -21.59 25.86
N VAL A 313 24.24 -21.59 24.57
CA VAL A 313 23.38 -21.40 23.38
C VAL A 313 23.59 -22.63 22.50
N SER A 314 22.52 -23.07 21.81
CA SER A 314 22.44 -23.88 20.57
C SER A 314 21.46 -25.04 20.73
N ALA A 315 20.79 -25.59 19.72
CA ALA A 315 20.40 -25.23 18.34
C ALA A 315 19.59 -26.46 17.82
N GLU A 316 18.79 -26.25 16.77
CA GLU A 316 18.17 -27.15 15.76
C GLU A 316 18.79 -28.55 15.50
N PRO A 317 18.13 -29.52 14.78
CA PRO A 317 17.35 -29.34 13.52
C PRO A 317 16.19 -30.35 13.18
N GLU A 318 15.53 -30.08 12.03
CA GLU A 318 14.69 -30.92 11.12
C GLU A 318 15.40 -32.23 10.60
N PRO A 319 14.85 -33.17 9.75
CA PRO A 319 13.73 -33.08 8.76
C PRO A 319 12.85 -34.36 8.43
N THR A 320 11.80 -34.15 7.60
CA THR A 320 11.23 -34.99 6.48
C THR A 320 10.45 -36.34 6.64
N ALA A 321 9.46 -36.49 5.73
CA ALA A 321 8.37 -37.47 5.46
C ALA A 321 8.83 -38.89 4.94
N PRO A 322 8.03 -39.88 4.38
CA PRO A 322 6.79 -39.74 3.56
C PRO A 322 5.78 -40.96 3.35
N THR A 323 4.73 -40.74 2.52
CA THR A 323 4.08 -41.58 1.43
C THR A 323 3.19 -42.84 1.64
N GLU A 324 1.90 -42.73 1.19
CA GLU A 324 0.97 -43.60 0.35
C GLU A 324 0.86 -45.16 0.51
N PRO A 325 -0.12 -45.94 -0.08
CA PRO A 325 -0.93 -45.71 -1.31
C PRO A 325 -2.38 -46.29 -1.49
N ALA A 326 -3.05 -45.79 -2.56
CA ALA A 326 -3.87 -46.39 -3.67
C ALA A 326 -4.92 -47.53 -3.42
N ALA A 327 -5.97 -47.80 -4.22
CA ALA A 327 -6.35 -47.51 -5.62
C ALA A 327 -7.87 -47.81 -5.84
N THR A 328 -8.63 -47.20 -6.78
CA THR A 328 -9.08 -47.63 -8.15
C THR A 328 -10.63 -47.60 -8.23
N SER A 329 -11.40 -47.41 -9.32
CA SER A 329 -11.26 -47.09 -10.76
C SER A 329 -12.68 -47.02 -11.37
N GLU A 330 -12.81 -46.47 -12.60
CA GLU A 330 -13.88 -46.58 -13.64
C GLU A 330 -14.94 -45.46 -13.76
N SER A 331 -15.54 -45.16 -14.93
CA SER A 331 -15.12 -44.71 -16.30
C SER A 331 -16.41 -44.48 -17.14
N ALA A 332 -16.29 -43.79 -18.29
CA ALA A 332 -17.24 -43.57 -19.43
C ALA A 332 -18.18 -42.33 -19.35
N ALA A 333 -18.12 -41.29 -20.20
CA ALA A 333 -18.30 -41.16 -21.68
C ALA A 333 -19.78 -41.31 -22.11
N THR A 334 -20.45 -40.57 -23.02
CA THR A 334 -20.12 -39.67 -24.15
C THR A 334 -21.45 -39.04 -24.67
N SER A 335 -21.47 -37.80 -25.20
CA SER A 335 -22.02 -37.41 -26.53
C SER A 335 -22.21 -35.88 -26.75
N LYS A 336 -21.82 -35.45 -27.96
CA LYS A 336 -22.09 -34.17 -28.70
C LYS A 336 -23.38 -34.36 -29.58
N PRO A 337 -23.94 -33.43 -30.41
CA PRO A 337 -23.31 -32.29 -31.13
C PRO A 337 -24.14 -30.99 -31.46
N ALA A 338 -23.41 -29.92 -31.80
CA ALA A 338 -23.49 -28.97 -32.95
C ALA A 338 -24.71 -28.07 -33.36
N ALA A 339 -24.35 -26.79 -33.67
CA ALA A 339 -24.64 -25.95 -34.86
C ALA A 339 -25.66 -24.76 -34.81
N ASN A 340 -25.12 -23.58 -35.19
CA ASN A 340 -25.65 -22.22 -35.50
C ASN A 340 -26.81 -22.17 -36.55
N PRO A 341 -27.43 -21.01 -36.97
CA PRO A 341 -26.98 -19.59 -36.85
C PRO A 341 -28.06 -18.47 -36.66
N ASP A 342 -27.57 -17.22 -36.69
CA ASP A 342 -28.16 -15.95 -37.16
C ASP A 342 -28.46 -14.81 -36.15
N GLU A 343 -27.51 -13.86 -36.15
CA GLU A 343 -27.56 -12.42 -35.82
C GLU A 343 -28.62 -11.64 -36.64
N PRO A 344 -29.07 -10.40 -36.28
CA PRO A 344 -28.17 -9.24 -36.07
C PRO A 344 -28.57 -8.13 -35.06
N MET A 345 -27.51 -7.47 -34.56
CA MET A 345 -27.30 -6.01 -34.40
C MET A 345 -28.22 -5.18 -33.48
N ALA A 346 -27.64 -4.71 -32.37
CA ALA A 346 -28.15 -3.60 -31.56
C ALA A 346 -27.65 -2.26 -32.09
N GLU A 347 -28.56 -1.31 -32.29
CA GLU A 347 -28.31 0.04 -32.79
C GLU A 347 -28.19 1.06 -31.65
N VAL A 348 -27.24 1.96 -31.84
CA VAL A 348 -26.79 3.07 -31.00
C VAL A 348 -27.88 4.15 -30.88
N VAL A 349 -28.26 4.52 -29.65
CA VAL A 349 -29.07 5.74 -29.41
C VAL A 349 -28.15 6.90 -29.06
N SER A 350 -27.91 7.75 -30.07
CA SER A 350 -27.36 9.10 -29.90
C SER A 350 -28.48 10.14 -29.84
N LEU A 351 -28.14 11.19 -29.11
CA LEU A 351 -28.89 12.33 -28.61
C LEU A 351 -29.30 13.34 -29.71
N PHE A 352 -30.51 13.89 -29.55
CA PHE A 352 -31.06 15.20 -29.97
C PHE A 352 -30.83 15.72 -31.42
N ASP A 353 -31.91 15.95 -32.18
CA ASP A 353 -32.47 17.32 -32.29
C ASP A 353 -33.81 17.45 -33.07
N ARG A 354 -34.69 18.32 -32.53
CA ARG A 354 -35.67 19.23 -33.18
C ARG A 354 -36.93 18.69 -33.90
N ARG A 355 -38.11 19.05 -33.33
CA ARG A 355 -38.93 20.24 -33.71
C ARG A 355 -40.33 20.17 -33.07
N ARG A 356 -40.69 21.18 -32.27
CA ARG A 356 -42.09 21.63 -32.08
C ARG A 356 -42.14 23.16 -32.16
N LYS A 357 -43.18 23.66 -32.80
CA LYS A 357 -43.46 25.06 -33.09
C LYS A 357 -44.80 25.46 -32.43
N LYS A 358 -44.90 26.75 -32.09
CA LYS A 358 -46.11 27.60 -31.95
C LYS A 358 -46.71 27.67 -30.53
N ASP A 359 -47.00 28.82 -29.88
CA ASP A 359 -46.84 30.27 -30.13
C ASP A 359 -47.03 31.06 -28.79
N VAL A 360 -46.67 32.35 -28.82
CA VAL A 360 -47.13 33.53 -28.01
C VAL A 360 -46.28 34.03 -26.82
N SER A 361 -45.86 35.30 -26.95
CA SER A 361 -45.23 36.26 -26.01
C SER A 361 -46.31 37.31 -25.57
N PRO A 362 -46.17 38.25 -24.59
CA PRO A 362 -44.92 38.83 -24.06
C PRO A 362 -44.91 39.26 -22.56
N THR A 363 -43.72 39.70 -22.09
CA THR A 363 -43.45 40.98 -21.38
C THR A 363 -42.26 40.85 -20.39
N ALA A 364 -41.20 41.62 -20.63
CA ALA A 364 -40.02 41.82 -19.77
C ALA A 364 -40.27 43.04 -18.81
N PRO A 365 -39.46 43.37 -17.77
CA PRO A 365 -38.01 43.60 -17.90
C PRO A 365 -37.08 43.18 -16.73
N ALA A 366 -35.83 42.93 -17.13
CA ALA A 366 -34.52 43.26 -16.54
C ALA A 366 -34.30 43.32 -15.01
N VAL A 367 -33.35 42.51 -14.52
CA VAL A 367 -32.14 42.95 -13.76
C VAL A 367 -31.00 41.97 -14.03
N THR A 368 -29.81 42.48 -14.34
CA THR A 368 -28.56 41.73 -14.57
C THR A 368 -27.55 42.10 -13.47
N PRO A 369 -26.75 41.15 -12.96
CA PRO A 369 -25.39 41.47 -12.51
C PRO A 369 -24.30 40.72 -13.30
N LEU A 370 -23.16 41.40 -13.39
CA LEU A 370 -21.97 41.18 -14.23
C LEU A 370 -21.08 39.99 -13.82
N HIS A 371 -20.30 39.47 -14.79
CA HIS A 371 -18.85 39.19 -14.70
C HIS A 371 -18.24 39.06 -16.13
N PRO A 372 -16.90 39.16 -16.31
CA PRO A 372 -16.29 40.23 -17.13
C PRO A 372 -15.98 39.85 -18.58
N ALA A 373 -15.96 40.88 -19.42
CA ALA A 373 -15.50 40.86 -20.80
C ALA A 373 -13.96 40.85 -20.89
N PHE A 374 -13.41 40.03 -21.79
CA PHE A 374 -12.10 40.30 -22.38
C PHE A 374 -12.30 40.91 -23.76
N GLU A 375 -11.79 42.13 -23.87
CA GLU A 375 -11.77 43.01 -25.02
C GLU A 375 -10.76 42.50 -26.06
N ARG A 376 -11.24 42.29 -27.29
CA ARG A 376 -10.37 42.04 -28.45
C ARG A 376 -9.79 43.38 -28.91
N VAL A 377 -8.57 43.66 -28.50
CA VAL A 377 -7.79 44.80 -28.99
C VAL A 377 -7.27 44.49 -30.39
N GLU A 378 -7.62 45.37 -31.33
CA GLU A 378 -7.06 45.43 -32.69
C GLU A 378 -5.63 45.96 -32.63
N ALA A 379 -4.71 45.30 -33.33
CA ALA A 379 -3.33 45.77 -33.51
C ALA A 379 -3.12 46.23 -34.96
N THR A 380 -2.96 47.55 -35.15
CA THR A 380 -2.37 48.15 -36.35
C THR A 380 -0.84 48.06 -36.24
N PRO A 381 -0.11 47.69 -37.30
CA PRO A 381 1.31 47.40 -37.24
C PRO A 381 2.18 48.66 -37.42
N GLN A 382 3.20 48.82 -36.58
CA GLN A 382 4.38 49.62 -36.90
C GLN A 382 5.66 48.91 -36.43
N ALA A 383 6.65 48.96 -37.31
CA ALA A 383 7.81 48.09 -37.43
C ALA A 383 8.87 48.24 -36.31
N PRO A 384 9.77 47.23 -36.17
CA PRO A 384 10.92 47.28 -35.28
C PRO A 384 12.11 48.00 -35.94
N ASN A 385 12.74 48.92 -35.20
CA ASN A 385 14.08 49.40 -35.53
C ASN A 385 15.12 48.63 -34.72
N THR A 386 15.95 47.93 -35.49
CA THR A 386 17.27 47.38 -35.17
C THR A 386 18.26 48.43 -34.68
N SER A 387 19.18 48.01 -33.80
CA SER A 387 20.51 48.61 -33.68
C SER A 387 21.58 47.58 -34.07
N ALA A 388 22.05 47.67 -35.32
CA ALA A 388 23.43 47.42 -35.70
C ALA A 388 23.70 48.15 -37.03
N THR A 389 24.44 49.26 -36.91
CA THR A 389 25.29 50.01 -37.88
C THR A 389 25.08 49.91 -39.41
N PRO A 390 25.23 51.05 -40.13
CA PRO A 390 25.06 51.14 -41.58
C PRO A 390 26.34 50.89 -42.38
N SER A 391 26.20 50.39 -43.61
CA SER A 391 26.95 50.90 -44.77
C SER A 391 26.23 50.57 -46.08
N THR A 392 25.74 51.64 -46.71
CA THR A 392 25.80 51.95 -48.16
C THR A 392 25.05 51.07 -49.18
N ASP A 393 23.94 51.62 -49.68
CA ASP A 393 23.28 51.30 -50.98
C ASP A 393 24.02 52.01 -52.14
N PRO A 394 23.89 51.62 -53.44
CA PRO A 394 22.59 51.68 -54.15
C PRO A 394 22.29 50.64 -55.27
N GLN A 395 20.98 50.33 -55.36
CA GLN A 395 20.08 50.17 -56.54
C GLN A 395 20.21 49.03 -57.58
N GLY A 396 19.08 48.30 -57.76
CA GLY A 396 18.54 47.91 -59.08
C GLY A 396 17.94 46.50 -59.23
N GLU A 397 16.62 46.42 -59.45
CA GLU A 397 15.84 45.32 -60.09
C GLU A 397 15.33 44.12 -59.24
N SER A 398 14.04 44.15 -58.85
CA SER A 398 13.30 43.00 -58.28
C SER A 398 11.83 42.92 -58.75
N ARG A 399 11.61 42.62 -60.04
CA ARG A 399 10.26 42.32 -60.58
C ARG A 399 9.94 40.81 -60.73
N ASP A 400 10.90 39.91 -60.55
CA ASP A 400 10.72 38.47 -60.87
C ASP A 400 10.29 37.55 -59.71
N ALA A 401 10.22 38.06 -58.47
CA ALA A 401 9.93 37.23 -57.30
C ALA A 401 8.43 37.09 -56.99
N HIS A 402 7.62 38.10 -57.33
CA HIS A 402 6.18 38.09 -57.02
C HIS A 402 5.38 37.21 -58.00
N ASP A 403 5.76 37.15 -59.28
CA ASP A 403 5.07 36.33 -60.29
C ASP A 403 5.16 34.82 -60.01
N ARG A 404 6.27 34.36 -59.40
CA ARG A 404 6.46 32.94 -59.07
C ARG A 404 5.56 32.46 -57.93
N VAL A 405 5.27 33.35 -56.99
CA VAL A 405 4.42 33.03 -55.83
C VAL A 405 2.96 32.97 -56.27
N ASP A 406 2.54 33.88 -57.14
CA ASP A 406 1.18 33.86 -57.71
C ASP A 406 0.96 32.67 -58.65
N GLU A 407 1.98 32.23 -59.40
CA GLU A 407 1.93 30.99 -60.18
C GLU A 407 1.80 29.74 -59.28
N LEU A 408 2.45 29.75 -58.10
CA LEU A 408 2.34 28.67 -57.11
C LEU A 408 0.93 28.59 -56.50
N PHE A 409 0.33 29.73 -56.18
CA PHE A 409 -1.04 29.80 -55.65
C PHE A 409 -2.12 29.54 -56.72
N GLN A 410 -1.83 29.76 -58.00
CA GLN A 410 -2.68 29.29 -59.09
C GLN A 410 -2.56 27.77 -59.29
N ARG A 411 -1.35 27.20 -59.15
CA ARG A 411 -1.15 25.74 -59.17
C ARG A 411 -1.87 25.03 -58.03
N LEU A 412 -1.82 25.55 -56.81
CA LEU A 412 -2.54 24.98 -55.65
C LEU A 412 -4.07 25.06 -55.80
N ARG A 413 -4.58 26.09 -56.49
CA ARG A 413 -6.02 26.22 -56.77
C ARG A 413 -6.51 25.32 -57.91
N ALA A 414 -5.61 24.93 -58.83
CA ALA A 414 -5.93 24.03 -59.94
C ALA A 414 -5.87 22.53 -59.58
N SER A 415 -5.15 22.15 -58.51
CA SER A 415 -5.09 20.77 -58.03
C SER A 415 -6.25 20.47 -57.06
N SER A 416 -7.40 20.02 -57.56
CA SER A 416 -8.47 19.51 -56.69
C SER A 416 -8.14 18.13 -56.12
N SER A 417 -8.61 17.84 -54.90
CA SER A 417 -8.46 16.57 -54.15
C SER A 417 -8.83 15.32 -54.95
N ARG A 418 -9.64 15.47 -56.00
CA ARG A 418 -10.02 14.40 -56.93
C ARG A 418 -8.86 13.90 -57.79
N ARG A 419 -7.87 14.75 -58.11
CA ARG A 419 -6.70 14.38 -58.92
C ARG A 419 -5.69 13.57 -58.09
N VAL A 420 -5.52 13.94 -56.82
CA VAL A 420 -4.68 13.22 -55.85
C VAL A 420 -5.25 11.83 -55.57
N ALA A 421 -6.57 11.70 -55.43
CA ALA A 421 -7.24 10.39 -55.27
C ALA A 421 -7.12 9.49 -56.52
N THR A 422 -7.08 10.07 -57.72
CA THR A 422 -6.86 9.30 -58.96
C THR A 422 -5.39 8.94 -59.21
N GLU A 423 -4.44 9.72 -58.69
CA GLU A 423 -3.01 9.41 -58.78
C GLU A 423 -2.62 8.34 -57.77
N THR A 424 -3.12 8.39 -56.54
CA THR A 424 -2.86 7.33 -55.54
C THR A 424 -3.47 5.98 -55.91
N THR A 425 -4.63 5.96 -56.58
CA THR A 425 -5.24 4.71 -57.10
C THR A 425 -4.52 4.18 -58.34
N LYS A 426 -3.87 5.04 -59.13
CA LYS A 426 -3.06 4.65 -60.29
C LYS A 426 -1.66 4.17 -59.90
N ASP A 427 -1.13 4.68 -58.79
CA ASP A 427 0.13 4.23 -58.19
C ASP A 427 -0.04 2.90 -57.43
N LEU A 428 -1.23 2.63 -56.85
CA LEU A 428 -1.55 1.33 -56.25
C LEU A 428 -1.82 0.23 -57.30
N ALA A 429 -2.27 0.59 -58.51
CA ALA A 429 -2.57 -0.36 -59.59
C ALA A 429 -1.33 -0.77 -60.42
N LYS A 430 -0.15 -0.18 -60.16
CA LYS A 430 1.09 -0.42 -60.92
C LYS A 430 2.09 -1.35 -60.24
N SER A 431 1.73 -1.91 -59.08
CA SER A 431 2.64 -2.72 -58.26
C SER A 431 2.02 -4.07 -57.88
N THR A 432 2.10 -5.02 -58.80
CA THR A 432 2.11 -6.48 -58.56
C THR A 432 3.04 -7.16 -59.59
N PRO A 433 3.64 -8.32 -59.28
CA PRO A 433 5.08 -8.40 -58.98
C PRO A 433 5.90 -9.00 -60.14
N SER A 434 7.10 -8.46 -60.35
CA SER A 434 8.17 -9.16 -61.06
C SER A 434 9.46 -8.96 -60.27
N GLU A 435 10.16 -10.06 -59.99
CA GLU A 435 11.47 -10.11 -59.34
C GLU A 435 12.43 -9.04 -59.90
N PRO A 436 13.30 -8.49 -59.05
CA PRO A 436 14.71 -8.84 -59.24
C PRO A 436 15.55 -8.93 -57.96
N THR A 437 16.54 -9.80 -58.08
CA THR A 437 17.86 -9.77 -57.45
C THR A 437 18.45 -8.35 -57.31
N SER A 438 18.71 -7.92 -56.07
CA SER A 438 19.78 -6.97 -55.73
C SER A 438 19.80 -6.76 -54.22
N SER A 439 20.97 -6.96 -53.63
CA SER A 439 21.28 -6.88 -52.21
C SER A 439 21.12 -5.47 -51.63
N VAL A 440 20.03 -5.22 -50.89
CA VAL A 440 20.05 -4.34 -49.71
C VAL A 440 19.14 -5.00 -48.69
N VAL A 441 19.73 -5.54 -47.62
CA VAL A 441 19.01 -6.11 -46.50
C VAL A 441 18.31 -4.97 -45.76
N SER A 442 17.06 -4.69 -46.13
CA SER A 442 16.15 -3.93 -45.29
C SER A 442 15.54 -4.92 -44.30
N THR A 443 16.20 -5.13 -43.16
CA THR A 443 15.59 -5.82 -42.03
C THR A 443 14.43 -4.96 -41.55
N ALA A 444 13.20 -5.31 -41.92
CA ALA A 444 12.02 -4.88 -41.19
C ALA A 444 12.26 -5.18 -39.70
N PRO A 445 11.97 -4.26 -38.77
CA PRO A 445 12.15 -4.52 -37.35
C PRO A 445 11.28 -5.72 -37.00
N VAL A 446 11.94 -6.84 -36.68
CA VAL A 446 11.30 -8.01 -36.12
C VAL A 446 10.76 -7.55 -34.77
N MET A 447 9.46 -7.32 -34.67
CA MET A 447 8.82 -7.16 -33.37
C MET A 447 9.02 -8.48 -32.62
N PRO A 448 9.73 -8.49 -31.48
CA PRO A 448 9.84 -9.69 -30.67
C PRO A 448 8.43 -10.12 -30.25
N LYS A 449 8.16 -11.42 -30.32
CA LYS A 449 6.85 -11.96 -29.97
C LYS A 449 6.56 -11.59 -28.51
N LEU A 450 5.37 -11.05 -28.29
CA LEU A 450 4.87 -10.58 -27.00
C LEU A 450 5.05 -11.65 -25.91
N ASN A 451 6.08 -11.50 -25.06
CA ASN A 451 6.32 -12.39 -23.94
C ASN A 451 5.36 -12.04 -22.79
N GLN A 452 4.10 -12.46 -22.91
CA GLN A 452 3.04 -12.25 -21.91
C GLN A 452 3.44 -12.75 -20.51
N SER A 453 4.32 -13.75 -20.45
CA SER A 453 4.92 -14.29 -19.22
C SER A 453 5.68 -13.27 -18.37
N VAL A 454 6.28 -12.23 -18.99
CA VAL A 454 7.01 -11.18 -18.25
C VAL A 454 6.05 -10.32 -17.43
N PHE A 455 4.86 -10.03 -17.98
CA PHE A 455 3.83 -9.26 -17.30
C PHE A 455 3.13 -10.07 -16.20
N GLU A 456 2.95 -11.38 -16.40
CA GLU A 456 2.44 -12.28 -15.35
C GLU A 456 3.40 -12.36 -14.16
N HIS A 457 4.71 -12.48 -14.42
CA HIS A 457 5.70 -12.48 -13.36
C HIS A 457 5.70 -11.15 -12.59
N ARG A 458 5.64 -10.01 -13.30
CA ARG A 458 5.48 -8.70 -12.67
C ARG A 458 4.28 -8.65 -11.74
N ALA A 459 3.11 -9.08 -12.23
CA ALA A 459 1.88 -9.08 -11.45
C ALA A 459 2.06 -9.90 -10.16
N ALA A 460 2.61 -11.11 -10.25
CA ALA A 460 2.89 -11.96 -9.10
C ALA A 460 3.85 -11.30 -8.08
N THR A 461 4.95 -10.71 -8.56
CA THR A 461 5.93 -10.00 -7.69
C THR A 461 5.28 -8.82 -6.96
N ILE A 462 4.52 -7.98 -7.67
CA ILE A 462 3.88 -6.81 -7.08
C ILE A 462 2.80 -7.22 -6.08
N THR A 463 1.93 -8.16 -6.45
CA THR A 463 0.85 -8.64 -5.57
C THR A 463 1.38 -9.20 -4.25
N ALA A 464 2.53 -9.87 -4.24
CA ALA A 464 3.13 -10.42 -3.03
C ALA A 464 3.54 -9.36 -1.99
N VAL A 465 3.88 -8.13 -2.42
CA VAL A 465 4.46 -7.09 -1.57
C VAL A 465 3.53 -5.87 -1.38
N LEU A 466 2.53 -5.71 -2.25
CA LEU A 466 1.68 -4.51 -2.31
C LEU A 466 0.98 -4.18 -0.98
N ASP A 467 0.40 -5.18 -0.30
CA ASP A 467 -0.29 -4.96 0.97
C ASP A 467 0.65 -4.51 2.10
N ALA A 468 1.92 -4.95 2.07
CA ALA A 468 2.93 -4.47 3.00
C ALA A 468 3.27 -3.00 2.71
N MET A 469 3.53 -2.66 1.45
CA MET A 469 3.82 -1.27 1.03
C MET A 469 2.68 -0.32 1.38
N VAL A 470 1.42 -0.71 1.12
CA VAL A 470 0.25 0.11 1.45
C VAL A 470 0.15 0.33 2.96
N ARG A 471 0.43 -0.68 3.79
CA ARG A 471 0.43 -0.52 5.26
C ARG A 471 1.53 0.42 5.73
N ILE A 472 2.73 0.32 5.17
CA ILE A 472 3.86 1.21 5.49
C ILE A 472 3.52 2.66 5.10
N ALA A 473 3.08 2.88 3.86
CA ALA A 473 2.70 4.21 3.38
C ALA A 473 1.54 4.82 4.19
N LYS A 474 0.56 3.99 4.64
CA LYS A 474 -0.51 4.44 5.53
C LYS A 474 0.00 4.92 6.88
N ARG A 475 1.03 4.28 7.44
CA ARG A 475 1.66 4.70 8.70
C ARG A 475 2.37 6.04 8.54
N VAL A 476 3.20 6.19 7.50
CA VAL A 476 3.89 7.47 7.22
C VAL A 476 2.86 8.60 6.99
N LEU A 477 1.76 8.32 6.28
CA LEU A 477 0.68 9.29 6.09
C LEU A 477 -0.06 9.65 7.38
N ALA A 478 -0.21 8.71 8.31
CA ALA A 478 -0.78 8.99 9.63
C ALA A 478 0.17 9.81 10.50
N ASP A 479 1.48 9.58 10.39
CA ASP A 479 2.49 10.37 11.10
C ASP A 479 2.52 11.82 10.60
N ASP A 480 2.40 12.03 9.28
CA ASP A 480 2.26 13.36 8.69
C ASP A 480 0.98 14.06 9.15
N GLU A 481 -0.16 13.35 9.17
CA GLU A 481 -1.44 13.86 9.68
C GLU A 481 -1.30 14.31 11.14
N ASN A 482 -0.73 13.46 11.99
CA ASN A 482 -0.53 13.73 13.40
C ASN A 482 0.42 14.91 13.64
N ALA A 483 1.48 15.04 12.85
CA ALA A 483 2.42 16.15 12.92
C ALA A 483 1.72 17.49 12.59
N ILE A 484 0.92 17.52 11.52
CA ILE A 484 0.16 18.72 11.12
C ILE A 484 -0.89 19.07 12.18
N ILE A 485 -1.68 18.10 12.65
CA ILE A 485 -2.71 18.34 13.69
C ILE A 485 -2.07 18.84 14.99
N THR A 486 -0.93 18.26 15.39
CA THR A 486 -0.20 18.68 16.60
C THR A 486 0.29 20.12 16.46
N HIS A 487 0.79 20.50 15.28
CA HIS A 487 1.24 21.87 15.02
C HIS A 487 0.08 22.87 15.02
N VAL A 488 -1.05 22.53 14.40
CA VAL A 488 -2.26 23.38 14.37
C VAL A 488 -2.90 23.53 15.76
N GLY A 489 -2.94 22.45 16.53
CA GLY A 489 -3.50 22.43 17.90
C GLY A 489 -2.65 23.17 18.93
N GLY A 490 -1.38 23.49 18.63
CA GLY A 490 -0.46 24.17 19.52
C GLY A 490 -0.88 25.62 19.84
N LYS A 491 -1.01 25.96 21.13
CA LYS A 491 -1.53 27.28 21.59
C LYS A 491 -0.60 28.49 21.35
N ARG A 492 0.64 28.30 20.86
CA ARG A 492 1.70 29.32 20.90
C ARG A 492 2.28 29.77 19.55
N THR A 493 1.92 29.15 18.44
CA THR A 493 2.50 29.43 17.12
C THR A 493 1.51 30.18 16.22
N SER A 494 1.99 31.20 15.51
CA SER A 494 1.32 31.75 14.34
C SER A 494 1.24 30.67 13.26
N LEU A 495 0.05 30.45 12.70
CA LEU A 495 -0.19 29.44 11.65
C LEU A 495 0.22 30.02 10.28
N SER A 496 1.52 30.05 10.00
CA SER A 496 1.96 30.26 8.61
C SER A 496 1.90 28.94 7.84
N PRO A 497 1.36 28.90 6.61
CA PRO A 497 1.28 27.68 5.80
C PRO A 497 2.62 26.94 5.70
N ASP A 498 3.71 27.69 5.53
CA ASP A 498 5.07 27.15 5.40
C ASP A 498 5.66 26.58 6.71
N ALA A 499 5.07 26.91 7.86
CA ALA A 499 5.49 26.33 9.15
C ALA A 499 4.71 25.05 9.49
N VAL A 500 3.51 24.91 8.95
CA VAL A 500 2.64 23.74 9.14
C VAL A 500 3.03 22.62 8.17
N LEU A 501 3.33 22.98 6.92
CA LEU A 501 3.71 22.05 5.87
C LEU A 501 5.20 21.74 5.93
N HIS A 502 5.56 20.47 5.85
CA HIS A 502 6.96 20.04 5.73
C HIS A 502 7.49 20.37 4.34
N ASP A 503 8.82 20.44 4.19
CA ASP A 503 9.43 20.48 2.87
C ASP A 503 9.08 19.22 2.06
N LEU A 504 8.65 19.40 0.80
CA LEU A 504 8.17 18.32 -0.07
C LEU A 504 9.27 17.30 -0.38
N GLU A 505 10.50 17.76 -0.55
CA GLU A 505 11.63 16.89 -0.87
C GLU A 505 11.99 16.01 0.33
N GLN A 506 12.09 16.59 1.52
CA GLN A 506 12.31 15.83 2.76
C GLN A 506 11.15 14.87 3.04
N GLN A 507 9.91 15.32 2.88
CA GLN A 507 8.74 14.49 3.12
C GLN A 507 8.71 13.27 2.18
N SER A 508 8.91 13.47 0.87
CA SER A 508 8.93 12.37 -0.10
C SER A 508 10.07 11.37 0.13
N ARG A 509 11.24 11.85 0.57
CA ARG A 509 12.35 10.98 0.99
C ARG A 509 11.95 10.07 2.16
N ARG A 510 11.21 10.57 3.16
CA ARG A 510 10.71 9.72 4.27
C ARG A 510 9.84 8.57 3.77
N TYR A 511 8.97 8.80 2.79
CA TYR A 511 8.17 7.72 2.19
C TYR A 511 9.03 6.73 1.41
N ALA A 512 9.96 7.23 0.58
CA ALA A 512 10.83 6.39 -0.23
C ALA A 512 11.77 5.54 0.65
N ASP A 513 12.27 6.12 1.75
CA ASP A 513 13.08 5.43 2.76
C ASP A 513 12.29 4.35 3.49
N ALA A 514 11.04 4.65 3.88
CA ALA A 514 10.18 3.69 4.56
C ALA A 514 9.81 2.50 3.66
N LEU A 515 9.68 2.71 2.35
CA LEU A 515 9.37 1.67 1.35
C LEU A 515 10.63 0.98 0.79
N ARG A 516 11.83 1.36 1.24
CA ARG A 516 13.09 0.97 0.60
C ARG A 516 13.29 -0.54 0.53
N GLU A 517 12.93 -1.28 1.56
CA GLU A 517 13.11 -2.73 1.63
C GLU A 517 12.25 -3.45 0.58
N GLU A 518 10.98 -3.07 0.48
CA GLU A 518 10.00 -3.58 -0.47
C GLU A 518 10.36 -3.21 -1.91
N LEU A 519 10.76 -1.96 -2.13
CA LEU A 519 11.24 -1.48 -3.43
C LEU A 519 12.48 -2.26 -3.88
N THR A 520 13.38 -2.56 -2.94
CA THR A 520 14.57 -3.37 -3.20
C THR A 520 14.21 -4.81 -3.55
N SER A 521 13.27 -5.39 -2.81
CA SER A 521 12.77 -6.74 -3.07
C SER A 521 12.19 -6.83 -4.49
N ILE A 522 11.31 -5.90 -4.87
CA ILE A 522 10.70 -5.82 -6.20
C ILE A 522 11.76 -5.64 -7.29
N ALA A 523 12.66 -4.67 -7.14
CA ALA A 523 13.69 -4.38 -8.15
C ALA A 523 14.66 -5.56 -8.35
N VAL A 524 15.02 -6.25 -7.27
CA VAL A 524 15.90 -7.44 -7.33
C VAL A 524 15.18 -8.62 -7.97
N GLU A 525 13.91 -8.86 -7.67
CA GLU A 525 13.14 -9.94 -8.33
C GLU A 525 12.94 -9.63 -9.82
N ALA A 526 12.62 -8.38 -10.16
CA ALA A 526 12.55 -7.90 -11.54
C ALA A 526 13.86 -8.15 -12.29
N ALA A 527 15.00 -7.82 -11.69
CA ALA A 527 16.32 -8.02 -12.28
C ALA A 527 16.62 -9.51 -12.58
N ARG A 528 16.16 -10.44 -11.72
CA ARG A 528 16.38 -11.89 -11.92
C ARG A 528 15.69 -12.43 -13.18
N THR A 529 14.61 -11.81 -13.63
CA THR A 529 13.94 -12.20 -14.88
C THR A 529 14.84 -11.98 -16.11
N ILE A 530 15.74 -10.99 -16.03
CA ILE A 530 16.69 -10.67 -17.09
C ILE A 530 18.02 -11.39 -16.89
N GLN A 531 18.65 -11.30 -15.72
CA GLN A 531 19.96 -11.89 -15.47
C GLN A 531 20.06 -12.49 -14.07
N SER A 532 20.42 -13.78 -13.99
CA SER A 532 20.51 -14.51 -12.71
C SER A 532 21.79 -14.19 -11.90
N ALA A 533 22.82 -13.60 -12.53
CA ALA A 533 24.19 -13.62 -12.03
C ALA A 533 24.75 -12.30 -11.44
N ARG A 534 24.09 -11.13 -11.60
CA ARG A 534 24.63 -9.83 -11.13
C ARG A 534 23.86 -9.26 -9.95
N ARG A 535 24.07 -9.79 -8.74
CA ARG A 535 23.27 -9.41 -7.54
C ARG A 535 23.82 -8.27 -6.69
N ALA A 536 25.11 -7.94 -6.75
CA ALA A 536 25.73 -7.00 -5.80
C ALA A 536 25.74 -5.55 -6.32
N ASP A 537 26.35 -5.29 -7.48
CA ASP A 537 26.45 -3.93 -8.05
C ASP A 537 25.10 -3.35 -8.47
N LEU A 538 24.17 -4.22 -8.87
CA LEU A 538 22.79 -3.88 -9.20
C LEU A 538 22.00 -3.40 -7.98
N ARG A 539 22.32 -3.84 -6.75
CA ARG A 539 21.61 -3.39 -5.56
C ARG A 539 21.88 -1.92 -5.30
N THR A 540 23.13 -1.46 -5.30
CA THR A 540 23.41 -0.10 -4.85
C THR A 540 23.05 0.95 -5.92
N SER A 541 23.51 0.78 -7.16
CA SER A 541 23.30 1.80 -8.20
C SER A 541 21.88 1.82 -8.79
N ALA A 542 21.16 0.69 -8.81
CA ALA A 542 19.78 0.68 -9.30
C ALA A 542 18.81 1.24 -8.26
N LEU A 543 19.11 1.11 -6.97
CA LEU A 543 18.24 1.60 -5.91
C LEU A 543 18.22 3.13 -5.82
N ASP A 544 19.35 3.80 -6.03
CA ASP A 544 19.40 5.26 -5.94
C ASP A 544 18.46 5.92 -6.97
N GLY A 545 18.52 5.46 -8.24
CA GLY A 545 17.62 5.95 -9.29
C GLY A 545 16.15 5.53 -9.12
N VAL A 546 15.88 4.40 -8.45
CA VAL A 546 14.52 3.99 -8.10
C VAL A 546 13.97 4.88 -7.00
N VAL A 547 14.74 5.12 -5.93
CA VAL A 547 14.32 5.95 -4.78
C VAL A 547 14.04 7.39 -5.22
N GLU A 548 14.89 7.96 -6.08
CA GLU A 548 14.68 9.32 -6.61
C GLU A 548 13.40 9.41 -7.47
N GLY A 549 13.18 8.44 -8.36
CA GLY A 549 11.96 8.39 -9.16
C GLY A 549 10.69 8.17 -8.32
N VAL A 550 10.76 7.33 -7.29
CA VAL A 550 9.66 7.10 -6.34
C VAL A 550 9.34 8.38 -5.58
N ALA A 551 10.35 9.11 -5.11
CA ALA A 551 10.14 10.41 -4.47
C ALA A 551 9.39 11.38 -5.39
N HIS A 552 9.75 11.42 -6.69
CA HIS A 552 9.07 12.25 -7.68
C HIS A 552 7.58 11.90 -7.86
N ILE A 553 7.25 10.60 -7.96
CA ILE A 553 5.86 10.11 -8.08
C ILE A 553 5.06 10.49 -6.82
N ILE A 554 5.64 10.30 -5.63
CA ILE A 554 4.97 10.64 -4.37
C ILE A 554 4.72 12.15 -4.25
N VAL A 555 5.66 12.99 -4.69
CA VAL A 555 5.46 14.44 -4.70
C VAL A 555 4.33 14.84 -5.65
N SER A 556 4.34 14.33 -6.88
CA SER A 556 3.38 14.72 -7.93
C SER A 556 1.97 14.24 -7.64
N ASP A 557 1.80 12.98 -7.26
CA ASP A 557 0.49 12.34 -7.21
C ASP A 557 -0.16 12.34 -5.82
N LEU A 558 0.61 12.55 -4.75
CA LEU A 558 0.11 12.55 -3.38
C LEU A 558 0.36 13.87 -2.65
N LEU A 559 1.64 14.22 -2.44
CA LEU A 559 1.99 15.29 -1.48
C LEU A 559 1.58 16.67 -1.97
N ARG A 560 1.70 16.96 -3.28
CA ARG A 560 1.28 18.27 -3.83
C ARG A 560 -0.21 18.50 -3.66
N GLN A 561 -1.03 17.48 -3.90
CA GLN A 561 -2.48 17.57 -3.72
C GLN A 561 -2.85 17.76 -2.24
N LEU A 562 -2.15 17.06 -1.33
CA LEU A 562 -2.33 17.21 0.11
C LEU A 562 -1.95 18.61 0.58
N HIS A 563 -0.76 19.09 0.21
CA HIS A 563 -0.26 20.42 0.57
C HIS A 563 -1.19 21.53 0.11
N GLU A 564 -1.69 21.43 -1.12
CA GLU A 564 -2.59 22.46 -1.67
C GLU A 564 -3.91 22.51 -0.92
N ARG A 565 -4.50 21.36 -0.58
CA ARG A 565 -5.73 21.30 0.22
C ARG A 565 -5.55 21.76 1.66
N VAL A 566 -4.44 21.39 2.30
CA VAL A 566 -4.12 21.86 3.65
C VAL A 566 -3.85 23.36 3.66
N ARG A 567 -3.17 23.90 2.63
CA ARG A 567 -2.99 25.34 2.45
C ARG A 567 -4.34 26.05 2.31
N ALA A 568 -5.21 25.54 1.46
CA ALA A 568 -6.56 26.09 1.28
C ALA A 568 -7.36 26.09 2.60
N ALA A 569 -7.26 25.02 3.40
CA ALA A 569 -7.91 24.93 4.72
C ALA A 569 -7.37 25.96 5.72
N LEU A 570 -6.06 26.22 5.72
CA LEU A 570 -5.44 27.24 6.57
C LEU A 570 -5.86 28.66 6.16
N GLU A 571 -6.05 28.91 4.87
CA GLU A 571 -6.48 30.20 4.33
C GLU A 571 -7.98 30.45 4.53
N SER A 572 -8.81 29.42 4.42
CA SER A 572 -10.27 29.51 4.59
C SER A 572 -10.69 29.70 6.05
N HIS A 573 -9.92 29.16 6.99
CA HIS A 573 -10.28 29.08 8.42
C HIS A 573 -9.22 29.72 9.35
N VAL A 574 -8.78 30.95 9.04
CA VAL A 574 -7.70 31.66 9.77
C VAL A 574 -7.89 31.69 11.30
N ASP A 575 -9.12 31.85 11.78
CA ASP A 575 -9.43 32.01 13.21
C ASP A 575 -10.05 30.76 13.87
N ASP A 576 -10.37 29.71 13.10
CA ASP A 576 -11.06 28.52 13.60
C ASP A 576 -10.18 27.26 13.46
N ARG A 577 -9.45 26.97 14.54
CA ARG A 577 -8.53 25.82 14.60
C ARG A 577 -9.24 24.48 14.55
N ASP A 578 -10.44 24.39 15.12
CA ASP A 578 -11.19 23.14 15.14
C ASP A 578 -11.73 22.83 13.74
N ALA A 579 -12.15 23.86 12.98
CA ALA A 579 -12.48 23.72 11.56
C ALA A 579 -11.26 23.28 10.73
N ILE A 580 -10.09 23.90 10.90
CA ILE A 580 -8.85 23.49 10.21
C ILE A 580 -8.55 22.01 10.51
N ILE A 581 -8.58 21.60 11.78
CA ILE A 581 -8.29 20.20 12.17
C ILE A 581 -9.31 19.24 11.53
N GLY A 582 -10.60 19.63 11.48
CA GLY A 582 -11.64 18.86 10.80
C GLY A 582 -11.38 18.67 9.31
N GLU A 583 -11.02 19.75 8.60
CA GLU A 583 -10.74 19.74 7.17
C GLU A 583 -9.46 18.96 6.84
N VAL A 584 -8.40 19.12 7.64
CA VAL A 584 -7.16 18.34 7.55
C VAL A 584 -7.46 16.84 7.70
N ARG A 585 -8.18 16.43 8.75
CA ARG A 585 -8.57 15.02 8.94
C ARG A 585 -9.37 14.48 7.76
N SER A 586 -10.30 15.28 7.23
CA SER A 586 -11.10 14.88 6.06
C SER A 586 -10.23 14.66 4.81
N THR A 587 -9.27 15.55 4.58
CA THR A 587 -8.33 15.50 3.47
C THR A 587 -7.41 14.28 3.57
N PHE A 588 -6.81 14.04 4.74
CA PHE A 588 -5.95 12.89 4.98
C PHE A 588 -6.73 11.56 4.92
N LYS A 589 -7.96 11.53 5.43
CA LYS A 589 -8.85 10.37 5.30
C LYS A 589 -9.12 10.05 3.83
N GLN A 590 -9.46 11.05 3.01
CA GLN A 590 -9.71 10.87 1.58
C GLN A 590 -8.45 10.35 0.87
N ALA A 591 -7.30 10.97 1.12
CA ALA A 591 -6.03 10.52 0.54
C ALA A 591 -5.71 9.07 0.91
N ARG A 592 -5.94 8.68 2.18
CA ARG A 592 -5.72 7.32 2.68
C ARG A 592 -6.63 6.29 2.03
N SER A 593 -7.87 6.64 1.69
CA SER A 593 -8.84 5.70 1.10
C SER A 593 -8.84 5.65 -0.44
N GLU A 594 -8.63 6.79 -1.11
CA GLU A 594 -8.88 6.90 -2.56
C GLU A 594 -7.60 6.99 -3.40
N THR A 595 -6.57 7.67 -2.89
CA THR A 595 -5.36 8.03 -3.67
C THR A 595 -4.18 7.13 -3.32
N LEU A 596 -3.93 6.88 -2.04
CA LEU A 596 -2.70 6.26 -1.54
C LEU A 596 -2.44 4.89 -2.17
N THR A 597 -3.45 4.01 -2.24
CA THR A 597 -3.29 2.68 -2.83
C THR A 597 -2.92 2.75 -4.31
N LYS A 598 -3.44 3.73 -5.06
CA LYS A 598 -3.09 3.92 -6.47
C LYS A 598 -1.63 4.34 -6.62
N VAL A 599 -1.22 5.36 -5.88
CA VAL A 599 0.17 5.86 -5.89
C VAL A 599 1.17 4.77 -5.48
N VAL A 600 0.87 4.00 -4.44
CA VAL A 600 1.72 2.87 -4.02
C VAL A 600 1.79 1.79 -5.11
N THR A 601 0.69 1.55 -5.83
CA THR A 601 0.67 0.63 -6.97
C THR A 601 1.53 1.17 -8.12
N ASP A 602 1.46 2.46 -8.42
CA ASP A 602 2.31 3.11 -9.44
C ASP A 602 3.80 3.02 -9.08
N VAL A 603 4.13 3.30 -7.83
CA VAL A 603 5.47 3.16 -7.27
C VAL A 603 6.00 1.73 -7.40
N ALA A 604 5.18 0.71 -7.12
CA ALA A 604 5.58 -0.69 -7.27
C ALA A 604 5.85 -1.06 -8.74
N HIS A 605 5.02 -0.59 -9.67
CA HIS A 605 5.22 -0.81 -11.11
C HIS A 605 6.47 -0.09 -11.63
N PHE A 606 6.70 1.14 -11.18
CA PHE A 606 7.90 1.90 -11.50
C PHE A 606 9.17 1.19 -11.02
N ALA A 607 9.18 0.73 -9.76
CA ALA A 607 10.30 0.00 -9.18
C ALA A 607 10.61 -1.28 -9.95
N TYR A 608 9.56 -2.04 -10.33
CA TYR A 608 9.73 -3.22 -11.16
C TYR A 608 10.30 -2.89 -12.55
N ALA A 609 9.71 -1.92 -13.25
CA ALA A 609 10.16 -1.52 -14.59
C ALA A 609 11.60 -1.03 -14.59
N ARG A 610 11.99 -0.25 -13.57
CA ARG A 610 13.37 0.16 -13.36
C ARG A 610 14.30 -1.01 -13.04
N GLY A 611 13.88 -1.96 -12.21
CA GLY A 611 14.66 -3.17 -11.92
C GLY A 611 14.93 -4.03 -13.16
N VAL A 612 13.96 -4.16 -14.06
CA VAL A 612 14.16 -4.83 -15.36
C VAL A 612 15.17 -4.05 -16.23
N PHE A 613 14.98 -2.73 -16.34
CA PHE A 613 15.81 -1.89 -17.20
C PHE A 613 17.28 -1.81 -16.75
N THR A 614 17.52 -1.74 -15.44
CA THR A 614 18.89 -1.70 -14.88
C THR A 614 19.59 -3.06 -14.98
N ALA A 615 18.84 -4.16 -15.07
CA ALA A 615 19.37 -5.49 -15.29
C ALA A 615 19.72 -5.79 -16.75
N CYS A 616 19.29 -4.94 -17.69
CA CYS A 616 19.69 -5.04 -19.09
C CYS A 616 21.16 -4.69 -19.25
N ASP A 617 21.86 -5.37 -20.18
CA ASP A 617 23.26 -5.08 -20.47
C ASP A 617 23.40 -3.68 -21.09
N THR A 618 24.31 -2.87 -20.56
CA THR A 618 24.53 -1.48 -21.01
C THR A 618 25.13 -1.42 -22.42
N ALA A 619 25.78 -2.50 -22.88
CA ALA A 619 26.25 -2.65 -24.25
C ALA A 619 25.19 -3.27 -25.19
N GLY A 620 24.10 -3.79 -24.64
CA GLY A 620 23.06 -4.50 -25.36
C GLY A 620 22.05 -3.58 -26.05
N LYS A 621 21.14 -4.22 -26.82
CA LYS A 621 19.96 -3.53 -27.35
C LYS A 621 18.73 -3.86 -26.50
N VAL A 622 17.86 -2.87 -26.35
CA VAL A 622 16.60 -2.96 -25.61
C VAL A 622 15.43 -2.59 -26.53
N CYS A 623 14.26 -3.12 -26.25
CA CYS A 623 13.02 -2.79 -26.95
C CYS A 623 11.91 -2.51 -25.94
N TRP A 624 10.98 -1.65 -26.34
CA TRP A 624 9.80 -1.36 -25.55
C TRP A 624 8.72 -2.41 -25.82
N VAL A 625 8.08 -2.90 -24.77
CA VAL A 625 7.00 -3.89 -24.85
C VAL A 625 5.77 -3.33 -24.18
N VAL A 626 4.69 -3.25 -24.96
CA VAL A 626 3.39 -2.77 -24.50
C VAL A 626 2.66 -3.86 -23.74
N ASP A 627 2.11 -3.51 -22.58
CA ASP A 627 1.24 -4.39 -21.82
C ASP A 627 -0.17 -4.37 -22.42
N ALA A 628 -0.57 -5.46 -23.07
CA ALA A 628 -1.89 -5.59 -23.68
C ALA A 628 -3.04 -5.57 -22.65
N ASN A 629 -2.75 -5.90 -21.38
CA ASN A 629 -3.73 -5.87 -20.29
C ASN A 629 -3.64 -4.58 -19.45
N GLY A 630 -2.68 -3.71 -19.78
CA GLY A 630 -2.46 -2.44 -19.09
C GLY A 630 -3.31 -1.29 -19.65
N PRO A 631 -3.23 -0.09 -19.04
CA PRO A 631 -3.82 1.11 -19.61
C PRO A 631 -3.15 1.45 -20.95
N ALA A 632 -3.96 1.92 -21.91
CA ALA A 632 -3.48 2.34 -23.22
C ALA A 632 -2.43 3.45 -23.07
N CYS A 633 -1.32 3.32 -23.79
CA CYS A 633 -0.18 4.23 -23.70
C CYS A 633 0.38 4.47 -25.11
N ALA A 634 -0.01 5.59 -25.71
CA ALA A 634 0.42 5.96 -27.06
C ALA A 634 1.95 6.08 -27.15
N ASP A 635 2.58 6.70 -26.15
CA ASP A 635 4.04 6.83 -26.10
C ASP A 635 4.75 5.47 -26.05
N ALA A 636 4.19 4.51 -25.32
CA ALA A 636 4.73 3.15 -25.27
C ALA A 636 4.57 2.40 -26.60
N GLU A 637 3.45 2.61 -27.28
CA GLU A 637 3.21 2.06 -28.63
C GLU A 637 4.22 2.64 -29.62
N ASP A 638 4.40 3.95 -29.64
CA ASP A 638 5.39 4.63 -30.48
C ASP A 638 6.82 4.16 -30.18
N ASN A 639 7.17 3.99 -28.90
CA ASN A 639 8.46 3.48 -28.50
C ASN A 639 8.66 2.01 -28.87
N ALA A 640 7.60 1.20 -28.90
CA ALA A 640 7.67 -0.20 -29.33
C ALA A 640 7.88 -0.32 -30.85
N LEU A 641 7.36 0.62 -31.63
CA LEU A 641 7.55 0.65 -33.09
C LEU A 641 9.00 0.90 -33.52
N ALA A 642 9.82 1.52 -32.67
CA ALA A 642 11.26 1.71 -32.93
C ALA A 642 12.05 0.39 -32.96
N GLY A 643 11.52 -0.68 -32.36
CA GLY A 643 12.21 -1.95 -32.23
C GLY A 643 13.41 -1.87 -31.27
N ALA A 644 14.55 -2.42 -31.68
CA ALA A 644 15.72 -2.59 -30.83
C ALA A 644 16.66 -1.37 -30.89
N ILE A 645 16.74 -0.60 -29.80
CA ILE A 645 17.60 0.59 -29.62
C ILE A 645 18.75 0.25 -28.66
N ARG A 646 19.87 0.97 -28.68
CA ARG A 646 20.94 0.78 -27.67
C ARG A 646 20.46 1.17 -26.28
N HIS A 647 20.92 0.44 -25.26
CA HIS A 647 20.66 0.80 -23.87
C HIS A 647 21.14 2.24 -23.58
N GLY A 648 20.27 3.05 -22.96
CA GLY A 648 20.56 4.45 -22.60
C GLY A 648 20.39 5.47 -23.73
N GLU A 649 20.08 5.05 -24.96
CA GLU A 649 19.68 5.96 -26.04
C GLU A 649 18.20 6.34 -25.92
N ALA A 650 17.83 7.54 -26.35
CA ALA A 650 16.47 8.02 -26.27
C ALA A 650 15.56 7.27 -27.24
N PHE A 651 14.41 6.80 -26.74
CA PHE A 651 13.32 6.27 -27.57
C PHE A 651 12.65 7.40 -28.38
N PRO A 652 11.84 7.11 -29.40
CA PRO A 652 11.20 8.13 -30.26
C PRO A 652 10.47 9.24 -29.52
N THR A 653 9.80 8.93 -28.41
CA THR A 653 9.10 9.94 -27.61
C THR A 653 9.99 10.64 -26.57
N GLY A 654 11.31 10.38 -26.60
CA GLY A 654 12.35 11.10 -25.84
C GLY A 654 12.73 10.49 -24.50
N GLN A 655 12.04 9.44 -24.03
CA GLN A 655 12.35 8.79 -22.76
C GLN A 655 13.64 7.95 -22.87
N LEU A 656 14.41 7.92 -21.78
CA LEU A 656 15.64 7.12 -21.68
C LEU A 656 15.42 5.77 -20.98
N HIS A 657 14.30 5.63 -20.27
CA HIS A 657 13.97 4.48 -19.44
C HIS A 657 12.43 4.39 -19.27
N PRO A 658 11.88 3.22 -18.95
CA PRO A 658 10.48 3.12 -18.54
C PRO A 658 10.28 3.79 -17.17
N LEU A 659 9.08 4.24 -16.80
CA LEU A 659 7.82 4.24 -17.57
C LEU A 659 7.70 5.48 -18.49
N ALA A 660 6.80 5.46 -19.47
CA ALA A 660 6.63 6.61 -20.39
C ALA A 660 5.98 7.83 -19.71
N HIS A 661 5.01 7.58 -18.83
CA HIS A 661 4.29 8.56 -18.03
C HIS A 661 3.72 7.88 -16.77
N ASP A 662 3.19 8.67 -15.85
CA ASP A 662 2.53 8.17 -14.64
C ASP A 662 1.33 7.29 -15.01
N GLY A 663 1.20 6.13 -14.37
CA GLY A 663 0.17 5.13 -14.68
C GLY A 663 0.50 4.20 -15.85
N CYS A 664 1.57 4.41 -16.62
CA CYS A 664 1.99 3.46 -17.64
C CYS A 664 2.39 2.11 -17.00
N ARG A 665 2.11 1.02 -17.71
CA ARG A 665 2.42 -0.36 -17.28
C ARG A 665 3.29 -1.10 -18.29
N CYS A 666 3.96 -0.39 -19.18
CA CYS A 666 4.81 -1.03 -20.19
C CYS A 666 6.21 -1.29 -19.64
N LEU A 667 6.97 -2.17 -20.29
CA LEU A 667 8.32 -2.54 -19.87
C LEU A 667 9.32 -2.34 -21.00
N VAL A 668 10.59 -2.20 -20.63
CA VAL A 668 11.70 -2.24 -21.58
C VAL A 668 12.52 -3.48 -21.26
N ILE A 669 12.70 -4.36 -22.25
CA ILE A 669 13.40 -5.64 -22.12
C ILE A 669 14.56 -5.74 -23.12
N PRO A 670 15.52 -6.65 -22.94
CA PRO A 670 16.56 -6.91 -23.95
C PRO A 670 15.93 -7.41 -25.25
N ALA A 671 16.40 -6.91 -26.40
CA ALA A 671 15.86 -7.26 -27.71
C ALA A 671 16.04 -8.74 -28.11
N ASP A 672 16.95 -9.45 -27.43
CA ASP A 672 17.24 -10.86 -27.67
C ASP A 672 16.32 -11.83 -26.88
N LYS A 673 15.45 -11.29 -26.02
CA LYS A 673 14.46 -12.03 -25.22
C LYS A 673 13.06 -11.75 -25.73
#